data_AF-A0AA36MTI7-F1
#
_entry.id   AF-A0AA36MTI7-F1
#
_cell.length_a   1.000
_cell.length_b   1.000
_cell.length_c   1.000
_cell.angle_alpha   90.00
_cell.angle_beta   90.00
_cell.angle_gamma   90.00
#
_symmetry.space_group_name_H-M   'P 1'
#
loop_
_entity.id
_entity.type
_entity.pdbx_description
1 polymer ?
#
loop_
_entity_poly.entity_id
_entity_poly.type
_entity_poly.pdbx_seq_one_letter_code
_entity_poly.pdbx_strand_id
1 'polypeptide(L)'
;MALSVLCLALAWAQVAADVTIAVVGAVNVDITMQVNRLPRRHETLMASSPAVQLALGGKGANQAVAAARQGARVRFLGRFGNDSHGPWLQQVLIENGVDTSACEQSALPSGQGMVMLDADGGASSVVVPGANSDWGSLQPGVLQSMLQGAAVLLLQREIPEAVNVAAAKAAKVLGITVMQDVGGEDGPLSEELLGLVDFISPNENELHRLTGLPTATRSEVLAAARSLNCTVLVTLGERGALLITEAEVLDARAFQAQVVDATAAGDAFRAAFAVALSEGQSLQSGLRLASAAGAIAVSRRGAEPSLPRRHECEALLRTPPEVLPEKPASASLGFASRLNSMRERLDLWGGATDTLGLVARQGRVRGLGAVYFNFPQHLAGLSPSEVLAALAAANLKAGGIALRFPESMRLGAFTNPDANVRRQAVDLTIQGCAWADALGAEEVVVWPQFDGYDYQLQIDYTHAWSTTVASLREVLDSAPCRSKKVSYEFKPTDAVSRFSLVPSTGAALLLLQEVDRANLGLTLDVGHLLMAGENPAQSVAMVGAAGKLFGIHLNDGHSRLGAEDGLIFGSVHGRAALELVFWLQKTRYAGSIYFDTFPTNEDPVREAELNIRQFQKLAKVAQTSGRSIDPLLQQHDALGVLELMEAYGDVHIVKRCRGYLYAKFDSETAAQLVLRAARQKLAVAGRELSVEVATARKKHWHCQIDEAYPPRVRRLQDGVVLIQHMLSMAMQSRVVQEVFALGASPQGFYTPQFGDREMKLRTFCLGKHWDTQSHAYGALRSDIDHRAVLPLPPFLSALAQGVLSDLDQKCGVKMFPDLQPDTCIVNHYTSEGSLGLHADLDESECSLIAGVPVVSMSFGCSCRFLYGEDAVLLKSGDIFIFGGPARRLSHGVAKIFPNTTPKKLQEVLPAGRLNLTFRQS
;
A
#
# COMPACT_ATOMS: atom_id res chain seq x y z
N MET A 1 -34.56 -21.84 -37.30
CA MET A 1 -33.52 -21.29 -36.40
C MET A 1 -32.59 -20.26 -37.07
N ALA A 2 -32.85 -19.83 -38.31
CA ALA A 2 -32.06 -18.81 -39.03
C ALA A 2 -32.74 -17.44 -39.16
N LEU A 3 -34.03 -17.29 -38.79
CA LEU A 3 -34.74 -16.00 -38.81
C LEU A 3 -34.59 -15.19 -37.51
N SER A 4 -34.22 -15.82 -36.38
CA SER A 4 -34.10 -15.15 -35.09
C SER A 4 -32.81 -14.31 -34.96
N VAL A 5 -31.79 -14.61 -35.78
CA VAL A 5 -30.50 -13.90 -35.77
C VAL A 5 -30.55 -12.63 -36.63
N LEU A 6 -31.42 -12.57 -37.65
CA LEU A 6 -31.56 -11.39 -38.52
C LEU A 6 -32.37 -10.26 -37.86
N CYS A 7 -33.36 -10.59 -37.03
CA CYS A 7 -34.17 -9.57 -36.33
C CYS A 7 -33.39 -8.84 -35.21
N LEU A 8 -32.38 -9.47 -34.62
CA LEU A 8 -31.51 -8.82 -33.61
C LEU A 8 -30.43 -7.93 -34.25
N ALA A 9 -29.96 -8.26 -35.46
CA ALA A 9 -29.02 -7.43 -36.20
C ALA A 9 -29.68 -6.15 -36.79
N LEU A 10 -30.96 -6.21 -37.16
CA LEU A 10 -31.70 -5.06 -37.68
C LEU A 10 -32.33 -4.18 -36.58
N ALA A 11 -32.54 -4.71 -35.36
CA ALA A 11 -33.02 -3.93 -34.22
C ALA A 11 -31.93 -3.13 -33.49
N TRP A 12 -30.65 -3.45 -33.71
CA TRP A 12 -29.52 -2.69 -33.15
C TRP A 12 -29.03 -1.54 -34.03
N ALA A 13 -29.47 -1.50 -35.30
CA ALA A 13 -29.14 -0.42 -36.23
C ALA A 13 -30.05 0.82 -36.07
N GLN A 14 -30.96 0.85 -35.09
CA GLN A 14 -32.02 1.86 -35.05
C GLN A 14 -32.42 2.38 -33.66
N VAL A 15 -31.47 2.41 -32.71
CA VAL A 15 -31.52 3.30 -31.53
C VAL A 15 -30.09 3.78 -31.18
N ALA A 16 -29.34 4.29 -32.16
CA ALA A 16 -28.31 5.27 -31.82
C ALA A 16 -29.07 6.57 -31.60
N ALA A 17 -29.17 7.03 -30.36
CA ALA A 17 -29.71 8.37 -30.12
C ALA A 17 -28.91 9.36 -30.99
N ASP A 18 -29.62 10.26 -31.69
CA ASP A 18 -29.04 11.28 -32.56
C ASP A 18 -28.32 12.35 -31.71
N VAL A 19 -27.24 11.96 -31.02
CA VAL A 19 -26.58 12.83 -30.05
C VAL A 19 -25.56 13.73 -30.72
N THR A 20 -25.65 15.02 -30.41
CA THR A 20 -24.75 16.05 -30.94
C THR A 20 -23.73 16.47 -29.88
N ILE A 21 -22.45 16.44 -30.23
CA ILE A 21 -21.34 16.97 -29.43
C ILE A 21 -20.87 18.27 -30.09
N ALA A 22 -20.79 19.33 -29.29
CA ALA A 22 -20.19 20.60 -29.71
C ALA A 22 -18.74 20.65 -29.24
N VAL A 23 -17.83 21.10 -30.11
CA VAL A 23 -16.42 21.30 -29.76
C VAL A 23 -16.01 22.71 -30.20
N VAL A 24 -15.54 23.52 -29.25
CA VAL A 24 -14.95 24.84 -29.52
C VAL A 24 -13.49 24.75 -29.13
N GLY A 25 -12.58 24.83 -30.10
CA GLY A 25 -11.21 24.43 -29.82
C GLY A 25 -10.19 24.71 -30.90
N ALA A 26 -8.95 24.34 -30.60
CA ALA A 26 -7.82 24.51 -31.48
C ALA A 26 -7.77 23.46 -32.59
N VAL A 27 -7.24 23.86 -33.74
CA VAL A 27 -6.86 22.98 -34.85
C VAL A 27 -5.42 23.30 -35.25
N ASN A 28 -4.56 22.27 -35.23
CA ASN A 28 -3.16 22.38 -35.57
C ASN A 28 -2.78 21.43 -36.70
N VAL A 29 -1.73 21.77 -37.44
CA VAL A 29 -0.91 20.75 -38.10
C VAL A 29 0.14 20.25 -37.11
N ASP A 30 0.10 18.97 -36.77
CA ASP A 30 1.15 18.35 -35.96
C ASP A 30 2.28 17.88 -36.88
N ILE A 31 3.49 18.33 -36.57
CA ILE A 31 4.74 18.04 -37.27
C ILE A 31 5.58 17.17 -36.33
N THR A 32 5.56 15.87 -36.57
CA THR A 32 6.25 14.89 -35.72
C THR A 32 7.62 14.53 -36.28
N MET A 33 8.65 14.72 -35.47
CA MET A 33 10.04 14.38 -35.73
C MET A 33 10.44 13.19 -34.86
N GLN A 34 10.88 12.11 -35.49
CA GLN A 34 11.44 10.97 -34.75
C GLN A 34 12.90 11.26 -34.40
N VAL A 35 13.25 11.12 -33.13
CA VAL A 35 14.61 11.32 -32.60
C VAL A 35 15.00 10.08 -31.77
N ASN A 36 16.29 9.83 -31.60
CA ASN A 36 16.72 8.74 -30.71
C ASN A 36 16.51 9.08 -29.23
N ARG A 37 16.58 10.37 -28.89
CA ARG A 37 16.30 10.96 -27.58
C ARG A 37 16.02 12.46 -27.75
N LEU A 38 15.47 13.10 -26.73
CA LEU A 38 15.31 14.56 -26.72
C LEU A 38 16.68 15.27 -26.69
N PRO A 39 16.83 16.42 -27.38
CA PRO A 39 18.06 17.21 -27.35
C PRO A 39 18.25 17.86 -25.98
N ARG A 40 19.51 17.88 -25.51
CA ARG A 40 19.90 18.67 -24.32
C ARG A 40 20.01 20.15 -24.70
N ARG A 41 20.06 21.03 -23.69
CA ARG A 41 20.27 22.46 -23.95
C ARG A 41 21.58 22.66 -24.72
N HIS A 42 21.52 23.47 -25.78
CA HIS A 42 22.64 23.75 -26.70
C HIS A 42 23.11 22.57 -27.56
N GLU A 43 22.33 21.49 -27.66
CA GLU A 43 22.63 20.34 -28.50
C GLU A 43 21.89 20.40 -29.85
N THR A 44 22.48 19.81 -30.89
CA THR A 44 21.83 19.55 -32.18
C THR A 44 21.81 18.05 -32.44
N LEU A 45 20.63 17.50 -32.76
CA LEU A 45 20.45 16.09 -33.09
C LEU A 45 19.96 15.93 -34.53
N MET A 46 20.47 14.90 -35.20
CA MET A 46 19.86 14.42 -36.45
C MET A 46 18.63 13.57 -36.10
N ALA A 47 17.52 13.80 -36.81
CA ALA A 47 16.33 12.97 -36.71
C ALA A 47 16.64 11.53 -37.14
N SER A 48 15.99 10.55 -36.52
CA SER A 48 16.13 9.13 -36.86
C SER A 48 15.34 8.73 -38.11
N SER A 49 14.35 9.55 -38.49
CA SER A 49 13.59 9.43 -39.74
C SER A 49 14.04 10.47 -40.77
N PRO A 50 14.13 10.12 -42.08
CA PRO A 50 14.49 11.07 -43.14
C PRO A 50 13.36 12.06 -43.48
N ALA A 51 12.15 11.88 -42.94
CA ALA A 51 10.99 12.73 -43.17
C ALA A 51 10.23 13.00 -41.87
N VAL A 52 9.61 14.17 -41.79
CA VAL A 52 8.61 14.50 -40.77
C VAL A 52 7.26 13.87 -41.11
N GLN A 53 6.48 13.52 -40.10
CA GLN A 53 5.10 13.11 -40.27
C GLN A 53 4.19 14.32 -40.02
N LEU A 54 3.30 14.60 -40.98
CA LEU A 54 2.27 15.62 -40.83
C LEU A 54 0.93 14.95 -40.52
N ALA A 55 0.21 15.47 -39.54
CA ALA A 55 -1.13 15.00 -39.18
C ALA A 55 -2.01 16.17 -38.75
N LEU A 56 -3.33 15.95 -38.78
CA LEU A 56 -4.26 16.80 -38.03
C LEU A 56 -3.93 16.65 -36.54
N GLY A 57 -3.80 17.78 -35.88
CA GLY A 57 -3.54 17.90 -34.45
C GLY A 57 -4.32 19.03 -33.81
N GLY A 58 -3.92 19.39 -32.60
CA GLY A 58 -4.67 20.31 -31.75
C GLY A 58 -5.77 19.58 -30.99
N LYS A 59 -5.84 19.82 -29.69
CA LYS A 59 -6.69 19.06 -28.77
C LYS A 59 -8.17 19.14 -29.15
N GLY A 60 -8.62 20.31 -29.60
CA GLY A 60 -9.99 20.51 -30.09
C GLY A 60 -10.31 19.63 -31.29
N ALA A 61 -9.50 19.71 -32.34
CA ALA A 61 -9.69 18.89 -33.54
C ALA A 61 -9.55 17.39 -33.27
N ASN A 62 -8.58 16.97 -32.45
CA ASN A 62 -8.42 15.57 -32.03
C ASN A 62 -9.67 15.06 -31.29
N GLN A 63 -10.20 15.84 -30.36
CA GLN A 63 -11.41 15.50 -29.62
C GLN A 63 -12.65 15.45 -30.53
N ALA A 64 -12.75 16.37 -31.50
CA ALA A 64 -13.83 16.37 -32.48
C ALA A 64 -13.83 15.12 -33.37
N VAL A 65 -12.67 14.75 -33.92
CA VAL A 65 -12.54 13.52 -34.74
C VAL A 65 -12.78 12.28 -33.88
N ALA A 66 -12.24 12.24 -32.66
CA ALA A 66 -12.46 11.12 -31.75
C ALA A 66 -13.94 10.94 -31.45
N ALA A 67 -14.68 12.02 -31.15
CA ALA A 67 -16.12 11.97 -30.89
C ALA A 67 -16.91 11.48 -32.12
N ALA A 68 -16.56 11.97 -33.32
CA ALA A 68 -17.20 11.52 -34.56
C ALA A 68 -16.95 10.03 -34.83
N ARG A 69 -15.73 9.55 -34.60
CA ARG A 69 -15.37 8.12 -34.73
C ARG A 69 -16.04 7.23 -33.68
N GLN A 70 -16.43 7.78 -32.54
CA GLN A 70 -17.27 7.11 -31.54
C GLN A 70 -18.77 7.09 -31.91
N GLY A 71 -19.17 7.73 -33.02
CA GLY A 71 -20.52 7.66 -33.58
C GLY A 71 -21.40 8.89 -33.34
N ALA A 72 -20.87 9.94 -32.69
CA ALA A 72 -21.63 11.17 -32.45
C ALA A 72 -21.70 12.09 -33.67
N ARG A 73 -22.75 12.90 -33.76
CA ARG A 73 -22.75 14.07 -34.66
C ARG A 73 -21.91 15.17 -34.03
N VAL A 74 -20.87 15.65 -34.70
CA VAL A 74 -19.96 16.64 -34.12
C VAL A 74 -20.06 17.96 -34.87
N ARG A 75 -20.28 19.05 -34.13
CA ARG A 75 -20.10 20.42 -34.65
C ARG A 75 -18.83 21.00 -34.06
N PHE A 76 -17.97 21.51 -34.93
CA PHE A 76 -16.70 22.11 -34.56
C PHE A 76 -16.71 23.60 -34.88
N LEU A 77 -16.29 24.41 -33.91
CA LEU A 77 -16.03 25.82 -34.06
C LEU A 77 -14.54 26.04 -33.78
N GLY A 78 -13.81 26.43 -34.81
CA GLY A 78 -12.39 26.74 -34.76
C GLY A 78 -12.01 27.77 -35.82
N ARG A 79 -10.72 28.09 -35.86
CA ARG A 79 -10.13 29.10 -36.76
C ARG A 79 -9.13 28.43 -37.69
N PHE A 80 -9.35 28.52 -39.00
CA PHE A 80 -8.43 27.96 -39.99
C PHE A 80 -7.51 29.06 -40.52
N GLY A 81 -6.21 28.75 -40.64
CA GLY A 81 -5.23 29.73 -41.12
C GLY A 81 -5.33 30.00 -42.62
N ASN A 82 -4.73 31.11 -43.06
CA ASN A 82 -4.66 31.51 -44.47
C ASN A 82 -3.45 30.92 -45.23
N ASP A 83 -2.92 29.81 -44.75
CA ASP A 83 -1.81 29.09 -45.39
C ASP A 83 -2.29 27.82 -46.10
N SER A 84 -1.36 27.04 -46.66
CA SER A 84 -1.68 25.78 -47.33
C SER A 84 -2.23 24.71 -46.38
N HIS A 85 -2.01 24.84 -45.06
CA HIS A 85 -2.51 23.87 -44.08
C HIS A 85 -3.98 24.11 -43.76
N GLY A 86 -4.46 25.35 -43.72
CA GLY A 86 -5.84 25.68 -43.33
C GLY A 86 -6.91 24.89 -44.09
N PRO A 87 -6.95 24.96 -45.44
CA PRO A 87 -7.90 24.18 -46.25
C PRO A 87 -7.75 22.66 -46.08
N TRP A 88 -6.52 22.17 -45.93
CA TRP A 88 -6.25 20.75 -45.71
C TRP A 88 -6.80 20.28 -44.36
N LEU A 89 -6.55 21.02 -43.28
CA LEU A 89 -7.05 20.72 -41.94
C LEU A 89 -8.59 20.69 -41.90
N GLN A 90 -9.23 21.66 -42.57
CA GLN A 90 -10.69 21.71 -42.69
C GLN A 90 -11.23 20.48 -43.44
N GLN A 91 -10.58 20.10 -44.54
CA GLN A 91 -10.97 18.94 -45.33
C GLN A 91 -10.84 17.64 -44.53
N VAL A 92 -9.76 17.45 -43.76
CA VAL A 92 -9.56 16.25 -42.92
C VAL A 92 -10.64 16.13 -41.84
N LEU A 93 -11.10 17.25 -41.27
CA LEU A 93 -12.21 17.27 -40.31
C LEU A 93 -13.53 16.84 -40.98
N ILE A 94 -13.85 17.38 -42.15
CA ILE A 94 -15.04 17.03 -42.93
C ILE A 94 -15.04 15.54 -43.31
N GLU A 95 -13.89 15.01 -43.75
CA GLU A 95 -13.73 13.60 -44.09
C GLU A 95 -13.93 12.65 -42.90
N ASN A 96 -13.64 13.13 -41.69
CA ASN A 96 -13.92 12.41 -40.44
C ASN A 96 -15.35 12.62 -39.91
N GLY A 97 -16.22 13.30 -40.67
CA GLY A 97 -17.63 13.49 -40.31
C GLY A 97 -17.88 14.62 -39.31
N VAL A 98 -16.96 15.58 -39.19
CA VAL A 98 -17.09 16.75 -38.34
C VAL A 98 -17.68 17.91 -39.15
N ASP A 99 -18.76 18.51 -38.64
CA ASP A 99 -19.38 19.70 -39.23
C ASP A 99 -18.56 20.95 -38.88
N THR A 100 -17.94 21.56 -39.90
CA THR A 100 -17.14 22.78 -39.78
C THR A 100 -17.86 24.03 -40.27
N SER A 101 -19.18 24.00 -40.49
CA SER A 101 -19.92 25.10 -41.13
C SER A 101 -19.87 26.42 -40.35
N ALA A 102 -19.62 26.35 -39.03
CA ALA A 102 -19.50 27.50 -38.15
C ALA A 102 -18.07 28.04 -38.05
N CYS A 103 -17.07 27.38 -38.65
CA CYS A 103 -15.68 27.81 -38.60
C CYS A 103 -15.42 29.00 -39.53
N GLU A 104 -14.46 29.83 -39.14
CA GLU A 104 -14.06 31.03 -39.88
C GLU A 104 -12.58 30.94 -40.28
N GLN A 105 -12.23 31.61 -41.38
CA GLN A 105 -10.83 31.79 -41.77
C GLN A 105 -10.20 32.95 -40.98
N SER A 106 -8.96 32.75 -40.55
CA SER A 106 -8.11 33.74 -39.90
C SER A 106 -7.14 34.36 -40.90
N ALA A 107 -6.69 35.59 -40.62
CA ALA A 107 -5.59 36.21 -41.36
C ALA A 107 -4.19 35.71 -40.91
N LEU A 108 -4.12 34.90 -39.85
CA LEU A 108 -2.89 34.28 -39.36
C LEU A 108 -2.66 32.90 -40.01
N PRO A 109 -1.42 32.39 -40.03
CA PRO A 109 -1.12 31.01 -40.38
C PRO A 109 -1.81 30.00 -39.46
N SER A 110 -1.95 28.76 -39.89
CA SER A 110 -2.53 27.68 -39.09
C SER A 110 -1.70 27.43 -37.83
N GLY A 111 -2.35 26.95 -36.77
CA GLY A 111 -1.64 26.49 -35.57
C GLY A 111 -0.74 25.29 -35.89
N GLN A 112 0.36 25.14 -35.16
CA GLN A 112 1.36 24.10 -35.40
C GLN A 112 1.73 23.42 -34.08
N GLY A 113 1.72 22.09 -34.06
CA GLY A 113 2.27 21.29 -32.98
C GLY A 113 3.61 20.71 -33.40
N MET A 114 4.69 21.01 -32.69
CA MET A 114 6.03 20.53 -33.01
C MET A 114 6.35 19.40 -32.04
N VAL A 115 6.27 18.16 -32.51
CA VAL A 115 6.37 16.97 -31.66
C VAL A 115 7.71 16.29 -31.89
N MET A 116 8.50 16.12 -30.82
CA MET A 116 9.67 15.25 -30.81
C MET A 116 9.29 13.93 -30.14
N LEU A 117 9.35 12.84 -30.90
CA LEU A 117 9.08 11.48 -30.42
C LEU A 117 10.39 10.71 -30.31
N ASP A 118 10.74 10.26 -29.11
CA ASP A 118 11.92 9.44 -28.87
C ASP A 118 11.68 7.95 -29.21
N ALA A 119 12.75 7.14 -29.14
CA ALA A 119 12.70 5.72 -29.46
C ALA A 119 11.89 4.87 -28.47
N ASP A 120 11.68 5.39 -27.25
CA ASP A 120 10.94 4.72 -26.17
C ASP A 120 9.44 5.09 -26.17
N GLY A 121 9.01 5.92 -27.13
CA GLY A 121 7.62 6.40 -27.26
C GLY A 121 7.32 7.62 -26.39
N GLY A 122 8.34 8.22 -25.74
CA GLY A 122 8.24 9.49 -25.04
C GLY A 122 8.09 10.64 -26.04
N ALA A 123 7.16 11.55 -25.76
CA ALA A 123 6.89 12.70 -26.60
C ALA A 123 7.06 14.02 -25.82
N SER A 124 7.67 15.02 -26.47
CA SER A 124 7.63 16.41 -26.02
C SER A 124 7.14 17.28 -27.16
N SER A 125 6.19 18.16 -26.87
CA SER A 125 5.57 19.02 -27.85
C SER A 125 5.65 20.48 -27.43
N VAL A 126 5.83 21.35 -28.42
CA VAL A 126 5.57 22.78 -28.27
C VAL A 126 4.44 23.13 -29.25
N VAL A 127 3.57 24.08 -28.90
CA VAL A 127 2.48 24.52 -29.79
C VAL A 127 2.70 25.99 -30.15
N VAL A 128 2.66 26.29 -31.46
CA VAL A 128 2.53 27.64 -31.99
C VAL A 128 1.05 27.86 -32.28
N PRO A 129 0.36 28.78 -31.57
CA PRO A 129 -1.10 28.88 -31.65
C PRO A 129 -1.62 29.32 -33.03
N GLY A 130 -0.90 30.20 -33.73
CA GLY A 130 -1.34 30.70 -35.05
C GLY A 130 -2.77 31.24 -35.02
N ALA A 131 -3.58 30.84 -36.00
CA ALA A 131 -5.01 31.13 -36.14
C ALA A 131 -5.84 30.80 -34.90
N ASN A 132 -5.41 29.86 -34.05
CA ASN A 132 -6.12 29.53 -32.82
C ASN A 132 -6.15 30.67 -31.80
N SER A 133 -5.31 31.70 -31.97
CA SER A 133 -5.34 32.92 -31.15
C SER A 133 -6.23 34.04 -31.74
N ASP A 134 -6.71 33.90 -32.98
CA ASP A 134 -7.42 34.95 -33.72
C ASP A 134 -8.95 34.74 -33.70
N TRP A 135 -9.59 35.16 -32.60
CA TRP A 135 -11.04 35.00 -32.40
C TRP A 135 -11.86 36.28 -32.48
N GLY A 136 -11.20 37.45 -32.51
CA GLY A 136 -11.85 38.76 -32.53
C GLY A 136 -12.97 38.89 -31.47
N SER A 137 -14.06 39.56 -31.82
CA SER A 137 -15.29 39.61 -31.01
C SER A 137 -16.27 38.53 -31.46
N LEU A 138 -16.20 37.36 -30.83
CA LEU A 138 -17.10 36.24 -31.08
C LEU A 138 -18.56 36.64 -30.80
N GLN A 139 -19.40 36.60 -31.84
CA GLN A 139 -20.79 37.02 -31.72
C GLN A 139 -21.62 35.95 -30.97
N PRO A 140 -22.40 36.32 -29.93
CA PRO A 140 -23.19 35.36 -29.16
C PRO A 140 -24.14 34.48 -29.99
N GLY A 141 -24.69 35.01 -31.09
CA GLY A 141 -25.57 34.26 -31.98
C GLY A 141 -24.91 33.09 -32.69
N VAL A 142 -23.59 33.15 -32.95
CA VAL A 142 -22.82 32.05 -33.54
C VAL A 142 -22.71 30.90 -32.54
N LEU A 143 -22.33 31.20 -31.30
CA LEU A 143 -22.27 30.21 -30.21
C LEU A 143 -23.63 29.57 -29.95
N GLN A 144 -24.70 30.38 -29.87
CA GLN A 144 -26.05 29.86 -29.65
C GLN A 144 -26.48 28.89 -30.76
N SER A 145 -26.24 29.25 -32.03
CA SER A 145 -26.58 28.39 -33.17
C SER A 145 -25.76 27.10 -33.19
N MET A 146 -24.47 27.18 -32.88
CA MET A 146 -23.56 26.04 -32.85
C MET A 146 -23.92 25.05 -31.73
N LEU A 147 -24.26 25.57 -30.55
CA LEU A 147 -24.59 24.79 -29.37
C LEU A 147 -26.02 24.23 -29.37
N GLN A 148 -26.93 24.78 -30.18
CA GLN A 148 -28.34 24.39 -30.18
C GLN A 148 -28.54 22.87 -30.37
N GLY A 149 -29.09 22.20 -29.35
CA GLY A 149 -29.35 20.76 -29.37
C GLY A 149 -28.12 19.86 -29.14
N ALA A 150 -26.96 20.44 -28.80
CA ALA A 150 -25.81 19.66 -28.34
C ALA A 150 -26.04 19.17 -26.90
N ALA A 151 -25.58 17.96 -26.60
CA ALA A 151 -25.66 17.38 -25.26
C ALA A 151 -24.44 17.73 -24.40
N VAL A 152 -23.26 17.79 -25.03
CA VAL A 152 -21.98 18.10 -24.37
C VAL A 152 -21.19 19.10 -25.21
N LEU A 153 -20.60 20.08 -24.55
CA LEU A 153 -19.59 21.00 -25.08
C LEU A 153 -18.20 20.59 -24.57
N LEU A 154 -17.28 20.32 -25.49
CA LEU A 154 -15.85 20.07 -25.20
C LEU A 154 -15.01 21.32 -25.45
N LEU A 155 -14.21 21.69 -24.45
CA LEU A 155 -13.28 22.83 -24.45
C LEU A 155 -11.86 22.40 -24.06
N GLN A 156 -10.84 23.16 -24.46
CA GLN A 156 -9.43 22.88 -24.17
C GLN A 156 -8.65 24.20 -23.93
N ARG A 157 -7.36 24.13 -23.55
CA ARG A 157 -6.53 25.32 -23.26
C ARG A 157 -5.52 25.65 -24.36
N GLU A 158 -5.93 25.48 -25.62
CA GLU A 158 -5.13 25.86 -26.81
C GLU A 158 -5.74 27.03 -27.59
N ILE A 159 -6.81 27.62 -27.06
CA ILE A 159 -7.45 28.86 -27.56
C ILE A 159 -7.58 29.87 -26.40
N PRO A 160 -7.78 31.17 -26.67
CA PRO A 160 -7.91 32.18 -25.62
C PRO A 160 -9.01 31.84 -24.62
N GLU A 161 -8.72 31.96 -23.32
CA GLU A 161 -9.66 31.61 -22.25
C GLU A 161 -11.00 32.36 -22.36
N ALA A 162 -10.98 33.62 -22.82
CA ALA A 162 -12.19 34.41 -23.03
C ALA A 162 -13.20 33.74 -23.99
N VAL A 163 -12.70 32.96 -24.96
CA VAL A 163 -13.54 32.17 -25.89
C VAL A 163 -14.16 30.98 -25.16
N ASN A 164 -13.38 30.26 -24.36
CA ASN A 164 -13.88 29.17 -23.52
C ASN A 164 -14.98 29.66 -22.57
N VAL A 165 -14.77 30.81 -21.92
CA VAL A 165 -15.77 31.45 -21.04
C VAL A 165 -17.05 31.78 -21.81
N ALA A 166 -16.94 32.41 -22.99
CA ALA A 166 -18.11 32.77 -23.80
C ALA A 166 -18.90 31.53 -24.24
N ALA A 167 -18.22 30.47 -24.68
CA ALA A 167 -18.83 29.21 -25.06
C ALA A 167 -19.50 28.51 -23.86
N ALA A 168 -18.83 28.45 -22.72
CA ALA A 168 -19.36 27.85 -21.49
C ALA A 168 -20.61 28.61 -20.97
N LYS A 169 -20.62 29.94 -21.02
CA LYS A 169 -21.81 30.75 -20.70
C LYS A 169 -23.00 30.42 -21.60
N ALA A 170 -22.77 30.38 -22.91
CA ALA A 170 -23.83 30.05 -23.87
C ALA A 170 -24.35 28.61 -23.66
N ALA A 171 -23.46 27.66 -23.37
CA ALA A 171 -23.83 26.28 -23.06
C ALA A 171 -24.68 26.18 -21.79
N LYS A 172 -24.33 26.92 -20.72
CA LYS A 172 -25.10 26.95 -19.47
C LYS A 172 -26.51 27.51 -19.65
N VAL A 173 -26.67 28.56 -20.46
CA VAL A 173 -28.01 29.10 -20.81
C VAL A 173 -28.89 28.05 -21.51
N LEU A 174 -28.28 27.16 -22.30
CA LEU A 174 -28.95 26.11 -23.05
C LEU A 174 -29.06 24.78 -22.28
N GLY A 175 -28.55 24.70 -21.04
CA GLY A 175 -28.57 23.47 -20.23
C GLY A 175 -27.64 22.36 -20.72
N ILE A 176 -26.56 22.71 -21.43
CA ILE A 176 -25.61 21.78 -22.04
C ILE A 176 -24.49 21.47 -21.04
N THR A 177 -24.07 20.21 -20.95
CA THR A 177 -22.94 19.81 -20.11
C THR A 177 -21.63 20.36 -20.67
N VAL A 178 -20.84 21.03 -19.83
CA VAL A 178 -19.55 21.62 -20.22
C VAL A 178 -18.40 20.79 -19.65
N MET A 179 -17.53 20.29 -20.52
CA MET A 179 -16.33 19.55 -20.14
C MET A 179 -15.07 20.29 -20.63
N GLN A 180 -14.20 20.63 -19.68
CA GLN A 180 -12.96 21.36 -19.91
C GLN A 180 -11.75 20.44 -19.78
N ASP A 181 -11.08 20.17 -20.90
CA ASP A 181 -9.69 19.69 -20.89
C ASP A 181 -8.77 20.84 -20.46
N VAL A 182 -7.84 20.56 -19.55
CA VAL A 182 -6.88 21.56 -19.05
C VAL A 182 -5.50 21.40 -19.65
N GLY A 183 -5.32 20.52 -20.63
CA GLY A 183 -4.11 20.46 -21.43
C GLY A 183 -3.95 21.69 -22.34
N GLY A 184 -2.75 22.25 -22.38
CA GLY A 184 -2.41 23.45 -23.14
C GLY A 184 -1.70 24.46 -22.25
N GLU A 185 -2.22 25.68 -22.17
CA GLU A 185 -1.68 26.76 -21.33
C GLU A 185 -1.55 26.35 -19.84
N ASP A 186 -0.38 26.60 -19.25
CA ASP A 186 0.00 26.12 -17.90
C ASP A 186 -0.39 27.08 -16.74
N GLY A 187 -1.20 28.11 -17.00
CA GLY A 187 -1.68 29.06 -15.97
C GLY A 187 -2.84 28.52 -15.11
N PRO A 188 -3.31 29.24 -14.07
CA PRO A 188 -4.56 28.90 -13.40
C PRO A 188 -5.76 29.04 -14.35
N LEU A 189 -6.87 28.37 -14.04
CA LEU A 189 -8.17 28.67 -14.66
C LEU A 189 -8.80 29.86 -13.93
N SER A 190 -9.46 30.74 -14.67
CA SER A 190 -10.28 31.80 -14.08
C SER A 190 -11.42 31.20 -13.23
N GLU A 191 -11.74 31.86 -12.11
CA GLU A 191 -12.88 31.48 -11.26
C GLU A 191 -14.19 31.50 -12.05
N GLU A 192 -14.31 32.40 -13.02
CA GLU A 192 -15.46 32.49 -13.91
C GLU A 192 -15.63 31.22 -14.76
N LEU A 193 -14.57 30.72 -15.38
CA LEU A 193 -14.65 29.47 -16.15
C LEU A 193 -14.89 28.27 -15.24
N LEU A 194 -14.24 28.21 -14.08
CA LEU A 194 -14.44 27.14 -13.08
C LEU A 194 -15.91 27.06 -12.62
N GLY A 195 -16.59 28.20 -12.45
CA GLY A 195 -18.02 28.23 -12.11
C GLY A 195 -18.97 27.78 -13.23
N LEU A 196 -18.47 27.63 -14.46
CA LEU A 196 -19.25 27.27 -15.64
C LEU A 196 -18.98 25.85 -16.15
N VAL A 197 -18.05 25.10 -15.56
CA VAL A 197 -17.69 23.74 -16.02
C VAL A 197 -18.40 22.68 -15.17
N ASP A 198 -18.88 21.62 -15.82
CA ASP A 198 -19.45 20.45 -15.14
C ASP A 198 -18.36 19.40 -14.88
N PHE A 199 -17.41 19.25 -15.81
CA PHE A 199 -16.28 18.34 -15.71
C PHE A 199 -14.97 19.07 -16.05
N ILE A 200 -13.94 18.86 -15.23
CA ILE A 200 -12.55 19.21 -15.56
C ILE A 200 -11.77 17.93 -15.77
N SER A 201 -10.95 17.84 -16.83
CA SER A 201 -10.16 16.64 -17.10
C SER A 201 -8.67 16.93 -17.26
N PRO A 202 -7.88 16.81 -16.18
CA PRO A 202 -6.42 16.87 -16.21
C PRO A 202 -5.76 15.49 -16.31
N ASN A 203 -4.50 15.44 -16.75
CA ASN A 203 -3.56 14.40 -16.32
C ASN A 203 -2.90 14.76 -14.98
N GLU A 204 -2.06 13.87 -14.42
CA GLU A 204 -1.43 14.08 -13.11
C GLU A 204 -0.57 15.35 -13.04
N ASN A 205 0.19 15.62 -14.11
CA ASN A 205 1.08 16.78 -14.19
C ASN A 205 0.29 18.08 -14.37
N GLU A 206 -0.77 18.05 -15.18
CA GLU A 206 -1.69 19.17 -15.38
C GLU A 206 -2.45 19.49 -14.09
N LEU A 207 -2.93 18.48 -13.36
CA LEU A 207 -3.60 18.66 -12.07
C LEU A 207 -2.66 19.30 -11.04
N HIS A 208 -1.40 18.87 -11.01
CA HIS A 208 -0.37 19.47 -10.16
C HIS A 208 -0.17 20.95 -10.50
N ARG A 209 0.01 21.28 -11.79
CA ARG A 209 0.20 22.67 -12.23
C ARG A 209 -1.01 23.55 -11.96
N LEU A 210 -2.21 23.02 -12.16
CA LEU A 210 -3.47 23.75 -11.96
C LEU A 210 -3.72 24.08 -10.48
N THR A 211 -3.36 23.16 -9.58
CA THR A 211 -3.69 23.28 -8.14
C THR A 211 -2.52 23.73 -7.27
N GLY A 212 -1.29 23.59 -7.76
CA GLY A 212 -0.06 23.72 -6.96
C GLY A 212 0.15 22.60 -5.94
N LEU A 213 -0.72 21.58 -5.92
CA LEU A 213 -0.71 20.48 -4.95
C LEU A 213 -0.02 19.24 -5.54
N PRO A 214 0.62 18.38 -4.73
CA PRO A 214 1.23 17.14 -5.21
C PRO A 214 0.20 16.18 -5.83
N THR A 215 0.63 15.35 -6.77
CA THR A 215 -0.24 14.39 -7.50
C THR A 215 0.42 13.04 -7.77
N ALA A 216 1.49 12.66 -7.06
CA ALA A 216 2.24 11.42 -7.32
C ALA A 216 1.51 10.15 -6.84
N THR A 217 0.69 10.29 -5.78
CA THR A 217 -0.11 9.19 -5.22
C THR A 217 -1.59 9.37 -5.48
N ARG A 218 -2.37 8.27 -5.42
CA ARG A 218 -3.84 8.34 -5.54
C ARG A 218 -4.46 9.31 -4.51
N SER A 219 -3.96 9.32 -3.28
CA SER A 219 -4.46 10.21 -2.23
C SER A 219 -4.17 11.68 -2.54
N GLU A 220 -2.98 11.97 -3.06
CA GLU A 220 -2.58 13.29 -3.51
C GLU A 220 -3.44 13.78 -4.68
N VAL A 221 -3.67 12.93 -5.69
CA VAL A 221 -4.61 13.19 -6.80
C VAL A 221 -6.01 13.51 -6.27
N LEU A 222 -6.53 12.75 -5.30
CA LEU A 222 -7.84 13.00 -4.71
C LEU A 222 -7.91 14.34 -3.97
N ALA A 223 -6.87 14.69 -3.22
CA ALA A 223 -6.80 15.97 -2.51
C ALA A 223 -6.71 17.15 -3.47
N ALA A 224 -5.84 17.06 -4.49
CA ALA A 224 -5.70 18.07 -5.52
C ALA A 224 -6.98 18.24 -6.35
N ALA A 225 -7.63 17.15 -6.75
CA ALA A 225 -8.90 17.21 -7.46
C ALA A 225 -10.01 17.88 -6.63
N ARG A 226 -10.11 17.53 -5.34
CA ARG A 226 -11.14 18.09 -4.45
C ARG A 226 -10.95 19.58 -4.16
N SER A 227 -9.76 20.15 -4.33
CA SER A 227 -9.56 21.59 -4.15
C SER A 227 -10.20 22.44 -5.26
N LEU A 228 -10.52 21.83 -6.42
CA LEU A 228 -11.12 22.52 -7.56
C LEU A 228 -12.66 22.68 -7.45
N ASN A 229 -13.29 22.12 -6.41
CA ASN A 229 -14.74 22.22 -6.14
C ASN A 229 -15.66 21.90 -7.34
N CYS A 230 -15.25 20.98 -8.22
CA CYS A 230 -16.01 20.52 -9.38
C CYS A 230 -15.79 19.01 -9.60
N THR A 231 -16.49 18.41 -10.57
CA THR A 231 -16.22 17.01 -10.93
C THR A 231 -14.93 16.93 -11.72
N VAL A 232 -13.97 16.14 -11.26
CA VAL A 232 -12.65 16.01 -11.88
C VAL A 232 -12.42 14.61 -12.44
N LEU A 233 -12.17 14.53 -13.74
CA LEU A 233 -11.81 13.34 -14.48
C LEU A 233 -10.29 13.28 -14.72
N VAL A 234 -9.56 12.68 -13.79
CA VAL A 234 -8.10 12.62 -13.82
C VAL A 234 -7.61 11.40 -14.57
N THR A 235 -6.75 11.59 -15.58
CA THR A 235 -6.05 10.49 -16.28
C THR A 235 -4.69 10.20 -15.61
N LEU A 236 -4.39 8.92 -15.39
CA LEU A 236 -3.22 8.42 -14.64
C LEU A 236 -2.28 7.56 -15.52
N GLY A 237 -2.31 7.77 -16.85
CA GLY A 237 -1.55 6.98 -17.81
C GLY A 237 -1.84 5.48 -17.71
N GLU A 238 -0.80 4.66 -17.57
CA GLU A 238 -0.91 3.20 -17.41
C GLU A 238 -1.70 2.75 -16.15
N ARG A 239 -1.89 3.64 -15.18
CA ARG A 239 -2.68 3.36 -13.96
C ARG A 239 -4.18 3.53 -14.16
N GLY A 240 -4.62 3.99 -15.33
CA GLY A 240 -6.04 4.17 -15.67
C GLY A 240 -6.51 5.60 -15.45
N ALA A 241 -7.72 5.76 -14.91
CA ALA A 241 -8.33 7.07 -14.67
C ALA A 241 -9.24 7.06 -13.43
N LEU A 242 -9.41 8.23 -12.83
CA LEU A 242 -10.32 8.49 -11.72
C LEU A 242 -11.34 9.55 -12.11
N LEU A 243 -12.61 9.28 -11.83
CA LEU A 243 -13.65 10.31 -11.83
C LEU A 243 -14.01 10.63 -10.38
N ILE A 244 -13.84 11.88 -10.01
CA ILE A 244 -13.92 12.36 -8.63
C ILE A 244 -15.07 13.36 -8.58
N THR A 245 -16.15 13.00 -7.92
CA THR A 245 -17.28 13.89 -7.63
C THR A 245 -17.24 14.29 -6.15
N GLU A 246 -18.17 15.15 -5.73
CA GLU A 246 -18.36 15.44 -4.30
C GLU A 246 -18.74 14.19 -3.50
N ALA A 247 -19.58 13.31 -4.09
CA ALA A 247 -20.18 12.16 -3.41
C ALA A 247 -19.33 10.88 -3.51
N GLU A 248 -18.63 10.66 -4.63
CA GLU A 248 -17.98 9.39 -4.91
C GLU A 248 -16.71 9.51 -5.75
N VAL A 249 -15.93 8.42 -5.76
CA VAL A 249 -14.73 8.26 -6.60
C VAL A 249 -14.91 6.99 -7.41
N LEU A 250 -15.03 7.13 -8.73
CA LEU A 250 -15.08 6.02 -9.67
C LEU A 250 -13.70 5.79 -10.28
N ASP A 251 -13.40 4.53 -10.57
CA ASP A 251 -12.11 4.07 -11.06
C ASP A 251 -12.29 3.28 -12.35
N ALA A 252 -11.47 3.57 -13.36
CA ALA A 252 -11.28 2.68 -14.48
C ALA A 252 -9.81 2.33 -14.65
N ARG A 253 -9.51 1.03 -14.55
CA ARG A 253 -8.21 0.48 -14.91
C ARG A 253 -7.92 0.74 -16.40
N ALA A 254 -6.66 0.98 -16.72
CA ALA A 254 -6.21 1.01 -18.10
C ALA A 254 -6.32 -0.38 -18.74
N PHE A 255 -6.61 -0.42 -20.03
CA PHE A 255 -6.42 -1.63 -20.83
C PHE A 255 -4.94 -1.77 -21.19
N GLN A 256 -4.45 -3.00 -21.24
CA GLN A 256 -3.09 -3.29 -21.68
C GLN A 256 -2.93 -2.90 -23.14
N ALA A 257 -1.92 -2.08 -23.44
CA ALA A 257 -1.54 -1.70 -24.79
C ALA A 257 -0.03 -1.49 -24.85
N GLN A 258 0.61 -1.94 -25.93
CA GLN A 258 1.99 -1.57 -26.22
C GLN A 258 2.00 -0.08 -26.60
N VAL A 259 2.74 0.74 -25.86
CA VAL A 259 2.86 2.17 -26.17
C VAL A 259 3.75 2.31 -27.41
N VAL A 260 3.16 2.83 -28.49
CA VAL A 260 3.85 3.15 -29.75
C VAL A 260 3.97 4.66 -29.90
N ASP A 261 2.91 5.40 -29.59
CA ASP A 261 2.87 6.86 -29.61
C ASP A 261 1.74 7.33 -28.68
N ALA A 262 2.06 8.12 -27.66
CA ALA A 262 1.06 8.58 -26.69
C ALA A 262 0.26 9.81 -27.16
N THR A 263 0.58 10.36 -28.33
CA THR A 263 -0.08 11.54 -28.89
C THR A 263 -1.58 11.31 -29.07
N ALA A 264 -2.38 12.32 -28.68
CA ALA A 264 -3.85 12.31 -28.74
C ALA A 264 -4.57 11.22 -27.91
N ALA A 265 -3.88 10.40 -27.12
CA ALA A 265 -4.54 9.38 -26.29
C ALA A 265 -5.46 9.99 -25.23
N GLY A 266 -5.06 11.12 -24.65
CA GLY A 266 -5.89 11.89 -23.73
C GLY A 266 -7.11 12.53 -24.42
N ASP A 267 -6.98 12.91 -25.70
CA ASP A 267 -8.07 13.47 -26.50
C ASP A 267 -9.11 12.39 -26.84
N ALA A 268 -8.64 11.20 -27.25
CA ALA A 268 -9.48 10.03 -27.49
C ALA A 268 -10.27 9.63 -26.24
N PHE A 269 -9.60 9.62 -25.08
CA PHE A 269 -10.22 9.31 -23.79
C PHE A 269 -11.35 10.30 -23.46
N ARG A 270 -11.09 11.61 -23.51
CA ARG A 270 -12.05 12.65 -23.15
C ARG A 270 -13.25 12.67 -24.10
N ALA A 271 -13.01 12.54 -25.40
CA ALA A 271 -14.07 12.48 -26.40
C ALA A 271 -14.98 11.25 -26.23
N ALA A 272 -14.40 10.07 -26.01
CA ALA A 272 -15.19 8.85 -25.77
C ALA A 272 -16.00 8.92 -24.47
N PHE A 273 -15.46 9.55 -23.41
CA PHE A 273 -16.22 9.83 -22.19
C PHE A 273 -17.42 10.75 -22.47
N ALA A 274 -17.20 11.86 -23.19
CA ALA A 274 -18.25 12.80 -23.55
C ALA A 274 -19.35 12.18 -24.41
N VAL A 275 -18.99 11.34 -25.39
CA VAL A 275 -19.98 10.59 -26.19
C VAL A 275 -20.80 9.65 -25.30
N ALA A 276 -20.16 8.89 -24.41
CA ALA A 276 -20.89 8.00 -23.49
C ALA A 276 -21.83 8.77 -22.54
N LEU A 277 -21.41 9.92 -22.02
CA LEU A 277 -22.26 10.81 -21.22
C LEU A 277 -23.49 11.26 -22.03
N SER A 278 -23.26 11.66 -23.28
CA SER A 278 -24.29 12.16 -24.17
C SER A 278 -25.32 11.09 -24.56
N GLU A 279 -24.90 9.82 -24.60
CA GLU A 279 -25.75 8.64 -24.80
C GLU A 279 -26.54 8.24 -23.54
N GLY A 280 -26.38 8.97 -22.42
CA GLY A 280 -27.02 8.64 -21.14
C GLY A 280 -26.44 7.39 -20.46
N GLN A 281 -25.22 6.97 -20.84
CA GLN A 281 -24.56 5.87 -20.14
C GLN A 281 -24.19 6.26 -18.70
N SER A 282 -24.05 5.27 -17.82
CA SER A 282 -23.54 5.52 -16.47
C SER A 282 -22.10 6.02 -16.49
N LEU A 283 -21.72 6.85 -15.51
CA LEU A 283 -20.37 7.38 -15.35
C LEU A 283 -19.29 6.27 -15.40
N GLN A 284 -19.54 5.15 -14.74
CA GLN A 284 -18.63 4.00 -14.73
C GLN A 284 -18.50 3.33 -16.12
N SER A 285 -19.58 3.24 -16.89
CA SER A 285 -19.57 2.70 -18.25
C SER A 285 -18.83 3.64 -19.20
N GLY A 286 -19.13 4.94 -19.12
CA GLY A 286 -18.42 5.96 -19.90
C GLY A 286 -16.93 5.99 -19.59
N LEU A 287 -16.54 5.86 -18.32
CA LEU A 287 -15.14 5.81 -17.91
C LEU A 287 -14.41 4.57 -18.49
N ARG A 288 -15.09 3.43 -18.59
CA ARG A 288 -14.52 2.23 -19.23
C ARG A 288 -14.36 2.39 -20.74
N LEU A 289 -15.36 2.96 -21.43
CA LEU A 289 -15.27 3.24 -22.85
C LEU A 289 -14.11 4.21 -23.14
N ALA A 290 -13.98 5.25 -22.32
CA ALA A 290 -12.89 6.21 -22.39
C ALA A 290 -11.51 5.53 -22.24
N SER A 291 -11.34 4.67 -21.22
CA SER A 291 -10.10 3.90 -21.03
C SER A 291 -9.78 2.99 -22.22
N ALA A 292 -10.79 2.38 -22.85
CA ALA A 292 -10.58 1.56 -24.06
C ALA A 292 -10.11 2.42 -25.23
N ALA A 293 -10.72 3.60 -25.43
CA ALA A 293 -10.33 4.52 -26.49
C ALA A 293 -8.88 5.01 -26.32
N GLY A 294 -8.49 5.40 -25.10
CA GLY A 294 -7.13 5.82 -24.79
C GLY A 294 -6.10 4.70 -25.02
N ALA A 295 -6.41 3.46 -24.62
CA ALA A 295 -5.52 2.33 -24.81
C ALA A 295 -5.30 1.96 -26.28
N ILE A 296 -6.34 2.05 -27.12
CA ILE A 296 -6.19 1.81 -28.56
C ILE A 296 -5.36 2.94 -29.19
N ALA A 297 -5.60 4.20 -28.80
CA ALA A 297 -4.86 5.35 -29.32
C ALA A 297 -3.35 5.22 -29.05
N VAL A 298 -2.92 4.90 -27.81
CA VAL A 298 -1.48 4.76 -27.50
C VAL A 298 -0.78 3.64 -28.27
N SER A 299 -1.53 2.68 -28.83
CA SER A 299 -1.00 1.54 -29.57
C SER A 299 -0.74 1.80 -31.06
N ARG A 300 -1.05 3.02 -31.54
CA ARG A 300 -0.96 3.43 -32.95
C ARG A 300 -0.14 4.71 -33.05
N ARG A 301 0.46 4.94 -34.21
CA ARG A 301 1.26 6.16 -34.48
C ARG A 301 0.39 7.33 -34.90
N GLY A 302 0.75 8.53 -34.44
CA GLY A 302 0.18 9.81 -34.86
C GLY A 302 -1.10 10.19 -34.12
N ALA A 303 -1.37 11.49 -34.05
CA ALA A 303 -2.55 12.07 -33.41
C ALA A 303 -3.88 11.56 -34.01
N GLU A 304 -4.41 12.23 -35.03
CA GLU A 304 -5.64 11.82 -35.72
C GLU A 304 -5.62 10.37 -36.25
N PRO A 305 -4.50 9.83 -36.80
CA PRO A 305 -4.49 8.46 -37.31
C PRO A 305 -4.66 7.38 -36.23
N SER A 306 -4.31 7.66 -34.97
CA SER A 306 -4.45 6.69 -33.87
C SER A 306 -5.87 6.59 -33.32
N LEU A 307 -6.71 7.61 -33.52
CA LEU A 307 -8.01 7.74 -32.87
C LEU A 307 -8.96 6.57 -33.25
N PRO A 308 -9.46 5.79 -32.27
CA PRO A 308 -10.24 4.58 -32.56
C PRO A 308 -11.69 4.86 -32.95
N ARG A 309 -12.29 3.93 -33.69
CA ARG A 309 -13.73 3.88 -33.97
C ARG A 309 -14.49 3.15 -32.87
N ARG A 310 -15.79 3.44 -32.72
CA ARG A 310 -16.66 2.86 -31.68
C ARG A 310 -16.59 1.34 -31.59
N HIS A 311 -16.69 0.66 -32.72
CA HIS A 311 -16.69 -0.80 -32.77
C HIS A 311 -15.39 -1.43 -32.26
N GLU A 312 -14.25 -0.72 -32.39
CA GLU A 312 -12.95 -1.17 -31.90
C GLU A 312 -12.89 -1.08 -30.37
N CYS A 313 -13.39 0.02 -29.80
CA CYS A 313 -13.53 0.18 -28.35
C CYS A 313 -14.48 -0.87 -27.76
N GLU A 314 -15.61 -1.12 -28.40
CA GLU A 314 -16.58 -2.14 -27.97
C GLU A 314 -16.06 -3.58 -28.13
N ALA A 315 -15.20 -3.83 -29.11
CA ALA A 315 -14.51 -5.12 -29.24
C ALA A 315 -13.56 -5.33 -28.06
N LEU A 316 -12.77 -4.31 -27.71
CA LEU A 316 -11.86 -4.36 -26.56
C LEU A 316 -12.60 -4.51 -25.22
N LEU A 317 -13.77 -3.87 -25.08
CA LEU A 317 -14.64 -4.02 -23.89
C LEU A 317 -15.24 -5.43 -23.76
N ARG A 318 -15.44 -6.15 -24.87
CA ARG A 318 -15.98 -7.52 -24.91
C ARG A 318 -14.93 -8.58 -24.62
N THR A 319 -13.65 -8.27 -24.80
CA THR A 319 -12.56 -9.11 -24.33
C THR A 319 -12.65 -9.14 -22.80
N PRO A 320 -12.88 -10.32 -22.17
CA PRO A 320 -12.81 -10.41 -20.72
C PRO A 320 -11.47 -9.82 -20.29
N PRO A 321 -11.42 -8.98 -19.24
CA PRO A 321 -10.16 -8.40 -18.81
C PRO A 321 -9.20 -9.56 -18.64
N GLU A 322 -8.22 -9.65 -19.53
CA GLU A 322 -7.12 -10.57 -19.35
C GLU A 322 -6.59 -10.18 -17.99
N VAL A 323 -6.74 -11.12 -17.04
CA VAL A 323 -6.12 -10.96 -15.74
C VAL A 323 -4.66 -10.86 -16.12
N LEU A 324 -4.16 -9.62 -16.14
CA LEU A 324 -2.75 -9.37 -15.99
C LEU A 324 -2.32 -10.40 -14.96
N PRO A 325 -1.39 -11.32 -15.26
CA PRO A 325 -0.75 -11.99 -14.16
C PRO A 325 -0.37 -10.82 -13.25
N GLU A 326 -0.90 -10.82 -12.02
CA GLU A 326 -0.21 -10.13 -10.96
C GLU A 326 1.21 -10.63 -11.18
N LYS A 327 2.11 -9.79 -11.72
CA LYS A 327 3.52 -10.11 -11.66
C LYS A 327 3.67 -10.31 -10.17
N PRO A 328 3.86 -11.56 -9.71
CA PRO A 328 3.63 -11.85 -8.32
C PRO A 328 4.46 -10.85 -7.56
N ALA A 329 3.98 -10.36 -6.42
CA ALA A 329 4.85 -9.70 -5.44
C ALA A 329 5.94 -10.67 -4.88
N SER A 330 6.28 -11.70 -5.65
CA SER A 330 7.38 -12.62 -5.60
C SER A 330 7.56 -13.23 -7.01
N ALA A 331 8.23 -12.55 -7.94
CA ALA A 331 9.33 -13.30 -8.55
C ALA A 331 10.18 -13.67 -7.33
N SER A 332 10.27 -14.96 -6.99
CA SER A 332 11.05 -15.35 -5.82
C SER A 332 12.44 -14.79 -6.00
N LEU A 333 12.78 -13.72 -5.26
CA LEU A 333 14.10 -13.12 -5.32
C LEU A 333 15.12 -14.25 -5.17
N GLY A 334 16.05 -14.34 -6.12
CA GLY A 334 17.11 -15.33 -6.04
C GLY A 334 18.04 -14.97 -4.89
N PHE A 335 18.43 -15.96 -4.08
CA PHE A 335 19.43 -15.77 -3.04
C PHE A 335 20.77 -16.32 -3.49
N ALA A 336 21.82 -15.55 -3.24
CA ALA A 336 23.21 -15.93 -3.40
C ALA A 336 23.99 -15.56 -2.13
N SER A 337 25.16 -16.15 -1.95
CA SER A 337 26.03 -15.88 -0.80
C SER A 337 27.48 -15.98 -1.26
N ARG A 338 28.37 -15.34 -0.52
CA ARG A 338 29.79 -15.29 -0.80
C ARG A 338 30.42 -16.69 -0.82
N LEU A 339 30.92 -17.11 -1.99
CA LEU A 339 31.55 -18.42 -2.15
C LEU A 339 32.79 -18.60 -1.26
N ASN A 340 33.56 -17.52 -1.03
CA ASN A 340 34.74 -17.58 -0.16
C ASN A 340 34.39 -17.88 1.31
N SER A 341 33.19 -17.55 1.78
CA SER A 341 32.75 -17.89 3.14
C SER A 341 32.66 -19.39 3.37
N MET A 342 32.49 -20.17 2.29
CA MET A 342 32.51 -21.63 2.35
C MET A 342 33.89 -22.21 2.67
N ARG A 343 34.95 -21.38 2.74
CA ARG A 343 36.28 -21.78 3.24
C ARG A 343 36.36 -21.77 4.76
N GLU A 344 35.43 -21.13 5.45
CA GLU A 344 35.43 -21.09 6.91
C GLU A 344 34.96 -22.43 7.48
N ARG A 345 35.44 -22.77 8.69
CA ARG A 345 35.07 -23.99 9.40
C ARG A 345 35.15 -25.27 8.53
N LEU A 346 36.30 -25.51 7.91
CA LEU A 346 36.54 -26.71 7.09
C LEU A 346 36.42 -28.02 7.91
N ASP A 347 36.54 -27.94 9.23
CA ASP A 347 36.24 -29.05 10.15
C ASP A 347 34.81 -29.59 9.99
N LEU A 348 33.89 -28.79 9.44
CA LEU A 348 32.50 -29.16 9.16
C LEU A 348 32.27 -29.63 7.70
N TRP A 349 33.33 -29.72 6.88
CA TRP A 349 33.24 -30.04 5.45
C TRP A 349 34.20 -31.16 5.04
N GLY A 350 33.65 -32.31 4.66
CA GLY A 350 34.41 -33.47 4.18
C GLY A 350 34.63 -33.55 2.67
N GLY A 351 34.34 -32.48 1.91
CA GLY A 351 34.52 -32.45 0.46
C GLY A 351 35.76 -31.66 0.01
N ALA A 352 35.92 -31.47 -1.31
CA ALA A 352 37.02 -30.69 -1.85
C ALA A 352 36.94 -29.20 -1.45
N THR A 353 38.10 -28.52 -1.39
CA THR A 353 38.24 -27.11 -0.96
C THR A 353 38.66 -26.16 -2.09
N ASP A 354 38.72 -26.69 -3.30
CA ASP A 354 38.83 -25.94 -4.55
C ASP A 354 37.47 -25.29 -4.91
N THR A 355 37.43 -24.45 -5.96
CA THR A 355 36.21 -23.72 -6.34
C THR A 355 35.00 -24.63 -6.50
N LEU A 356 35.15 -25.77 -7.20
CA LEU A 356 34.04 -26.69 -7.46
C LEU A 356 33.57 -27.39 -6.17
N GLY A 357 34.50 -27.74 -5.29
CA GLY A 357 34.19 -28.26 -3.95
C GLY A 357 33.45 -27.25 -3.06
N LEU A 358 33.81 -25.97 -3.15
CA LEU A 358 33.09 -24.90 -2.45
C LEU A 358 31.69 -24.67 -3.03
N VAL A 359 31.51 -24.77 -4.36
CA VAL A 359 30.17 -24.76 -4.99
C VAL A 359 29.33 -25.92 -4.47
N ALA A 360 29.91 -27.12 -4.35
CA ALA A 360 29.23 -28.28 -3.77
C ALA A 360 28.86 -28.06 -2.30
N ARG A 361 29.71 -27.39 -1.51
CA ARG A 361 29.40 -27.00 -0.12
C ARG A 361 28.25 -26.00 -0.07
N GLN A 362 28.28 -24.99 -0.93
CA GLN A 362 27.26 -23.97 -1.05
C GLN A 362 25.91 -24.56 -1.48
N GLY A 363 25.90 -25.63 -2.30
CA GLY A 363 24.70 -26.40 -2.66
C GLY A 363 23.97 -27.04 -1.47
N ARG A 364 24.59 -27.12 -0.28
CA ARG A 364 23.92 -27.58 0.95
C ARG A 364 23.04 -26.51 1.59
N VAL A 365 23.17 -25.24 1.21
CA VAL A 365 22.40 -24.13 1.79
C VAL A 365 20.96 -24.17 1.27
N ARG A 366 20.00 -24.40 2.16
CA ARG A 366 18.58 -24.44 1.77
C ARG A 366 18.08 -23.05 1.39
N GLY A 367 17.44 -22.95 0.23
CA GLY A 367 16.84 -21.71 -0.29
C GLY A 367 17.81 -20.83 -1.08
N LEU A 368 19.08 -21.22 -1.17
CA LEU A 368 20.04 -20.58 -2.05
C LEU A 368 19.82 -21.06 -3.49
N GLY A 369 19.86 -20.14 -4.45
CA GLY A 369 19.61 -20.46 -5.86
C GLY A 369 20.77 -20.12 -6.78
N ALA A 370 21.72 -19.28 -6.34
CA ALA A 370 22.79 -18.81 -7.21
C ALA A 370 24.14 -18.67 -6.49
N VAL A 371 25.22 -18.69 -7.27
CA VAL A 371 26.61 -18.46 -6.86
C VAL A 371 27.16 -17.25 -7.59
N TYR A 372 27.85 -16.37 -6.85
CA TYR A 372 28.68 -15.33 -7.46
C TYR A 372 30.13 -15.79 -7.43
N PHE A 373 30.83 -15.63 -8.55
CA PHE A 373 32.23 -16.01 -8.69
C PHE A 373 33.12 -14.79 -8.71
N ASN A 374 34.19 -14.82 -7.91
CA ASN A 374 35.25 -13.84 -8.01
C ASN A 374 36.13 -14.18 -9.22
N PHE A 375 36.21 -13.29 -10.19
CA PHE A 375 37.08 -13.43 -11.36
C PHE A 375 38.32 -12.54 -11.21
N PRO A 376 39.54 -13.07 -11.43
CA PRO A 376 39.87 -14.42 -11.91
C PRO A 376 39.97 -15.49 -10.81
N GLN A 377 39.96 -15.10 -9.53
CA GLN A 377 40.29 -15.96 -8.36
C GLN A 377 39.65 -17.36 -8.38
N HIS A 378 38.37 -17.47 -8.71
CA HIS A 378 37.63 -18.75 -8.67
C HIS A 378 37.64 -19.51 -9.98
N LEU A 379 37.78 -18.82 -11.11
CA LEU A 379 37.56 -19.38 -12.44
C LEU A 379 38.88 -19.64 -13.21
N ALA A 380 39.99 -19.08 -12.73
CA ALA A 380 41.31 -19.33 -13.31
C ALA A 380 41.63 -20.83 -13.32
N GLY A 381 41.97 -21.36 -14.49
CA GLY A 381 42.31 -22.77 -14.68
C GLY A 381 41.12 -23.71 -14.85
N LEU A 382 39.88 -23.21 -14.84
CA LEU A 382 38.66 -23.98 -15.10
C LEU A 382 38.10 -23.65 -16.49
N SER A 383 37.33 -24.58 -17.04
CA SER A 383 36.50 -24.36 -18.23
C SER A 383 35.05 -24.01 -17.83
N PRO A 384 34.31 -23.22 -18.64
CA PRO A 384 32.90 -22.95 -18.40
C PRO A 384 32.04 -24.21 -18.23
N SER A 385 32.35 -25.27 -18.98
CA SER A 385 31.66 -26.56 -18.88
C SER A 385 31.82 -27.23 -17.51
N GLU A 386 33.02 -27.18 -16.91
CA GLU A 386 33.24 -27.75 -15.58
C GLU A 386 32.46 -27.00 -14.51
N VAL A 387 32.43 -25.67 -14.61
CA VAL A 387 31.68 -24.81 -13.67
C VAL A 387 30.18 -25.03 -13.80
N LEU A 388 29.64 -25.09 -15.02
CA LEU A 388 28.22 -25.39 -15.26
C LEU A 388 27.83 -26.78 -14.76
N ALA A 389 28.69 -27.78 -14.92
CA ALA A 389 28.44 -29.12 -14.39
C ALA A 389 28.40 -29.13 -12.85
N ALA A 390 29.31 -28.42 -12.18
CA ALA A 390 29.31 -28.30 -10.73
C ALA A 390 28.08 -27.54 -10.20
N LEU A 391 27.68 -26.45 -10.86
CA LEU A 391 26.48 -25.69 -10.56
C LEU A 391 25.22 -26.57 -10.69
N ALA A 392 25.09 -27.32 -11.78
CA ALA A 392 23.98 -28.23 -11.99
C ALA A 392 23.92 -29.34 -10.93
N ALA A 393 25.07 -29.93 -10.57
CA ALA A 393 25.15 -30.94 -9.51
C ALA A 393 24.75 -30.39 -8.13
N ALA A 394 25.03 -29.11 -7.88
CA ALA A 394 24.66 -28.40 -6.66
C ALA A 394 23.23 -27.82 -6.69
N ASN A 395 22.50 -27.94 -7.82
CA ASN A 395 21.22 -27.28 -8.07
C ASN A 395 21.27 -25.75 -7.88
N LEU A 396 22.34 -25.13 -8.38
CA LEU A 396 22.58 -23.69 -8.35
C LEU A 396 22.78 -23.17 -9.78
N LYS A 397 22.61 -21.84 -9.96
CA LYS A 397 22.99 -21.14 -11.20
C LYS A 397 24.09 -20.11 -10.95
N ALA A 398 24.74 -19.62 -12.00
CA ALA A 398 25.60 -18.46 -11.88
C ALA A 398 24.72 -17.20 -11.71
N GLY A 399 24.93 -16.46 -10.61
CA GLY A 399 24.22 -15.22 -10.31
C GLY A 399 24.93 -14.01 -10.90
N GLY A 400 26.24 -13.91 -10.67
CA GLY A 400 27.07 -12.81 -11.15
C GLY A 400 28.56 -13.13 -11.10
N ILE A 401 29.35 -12.27 -11.75
CA ILE A 401 30.81 -12.31 -11.74
C ILE A 401 31.33 -11.07 -11.03
N ALA A 402 31.99 -11.23 -9.88
CA ALA A 402 32.60 -10.11 -9.15
C ALA A 402 34.09 -10.00 -9.50
N LEU A 403 34.53 -8.84 -9.98
CA LEU A 403 35.92 -8.64 -10.36
C LEU A 403 36.83 -8.49 -9.15
N ARG A 404 38.02 -9.08 -9.25
CA ARG A 404 39.12 -8.91 -8.31
C ARG A 404 40.37 -8.55 -9.10
N PHE A 405 40.79 -7.31 -8.99
CA PHE A 405 42.01 -6.82 -9.62
C PHE A 405 43.25 -7.38 -8.90
N PRO A 406 44.31 -7.78 -9.63
CA PRO A 406 45.53 -8.32 -9.01
C PRO A 406 46.38 -7.24 -8.34
N GLU A 407 47.21 -7.63 -7.37
CA GLU A 407 48.12 -6.74 -6.62
C GLU A 407 49.08 -5.93 -7.51
N SER A 408 49.36 -6.38 -8.75
CA SER A 408 50.11 -5.58 -9.72
C SER A 408 49.45 -4.24 -10.05
N MET A 409 48.16 -4.09 -9.73
CA MET A 409 47.36 -2.86 -9.91
C MET A 409 47.25 -2.03 -8.61
N ARG A 410 48.09 -2.26 -7.59
CA ARG A 410 48.02 -1.57 -6.29
C ARG A 410 48.09 -0.03 -6.32
N LEU A 411 48.51 0.56 -7.44
CA LEU A 411 48.53 2.02 -7.65
C LEU A 411 47.29 2.53 -8.42
N GLY A 412 46.25 1.72 -8.53
CA GLY A 412 45.04 1.95 -9.33
C GLY A 412 44.84 0.87 -10.37
N ALA A 413 43.61 0.44 -10.60
CA ALA A 413 43.19 -0.32 -11.77
C ALA A 413 42.87 0.65 -12.92
N PHE A 414 41.72 1.33 -12.93
CA PHE A 414 41.38 2.28 -14.00
C PHE A 414 42.08 3.64 -13.82
N THR A 415 42.58 3.92 -12.62
CA THR A 415 43.29 5.17 -12.30
C THR A 415 44.82 5.02 -12.32
N ASN A 416 45.35 3.84 -12.68
CA ASN A 416 46.80 3.58 -12.62
C ASN A 416 47.58 4.64 -13.43
N PRO A 417 48.74 5.13 -12.96
CA PRO A 417 49.58 6.02 -13.75
C PRO A 417 50.09 5.37 -15.05
N ASP A 418 50.32 4.06 -15.08
CA ASP A 418 50.73 3.31 -16.28
C ASP A 418 49.51 2.94 -17.15
N ALA A 419 49.49 3.45 -18.37
CA ALA A 419 48.43 3.19 -19.35
C ALA A 419 48.29 1.71 -19.70
N ASN A 420 49.37 0.92 -19.65
CA ASN A 420 49.32 -0.51 -19.91
C ASN A 420 48.58 -1.24 -18.78
N VAL A 421 48.75 -0.81 -17.54
CA VAL A 421 48.05 -1.39 -16.39
C VAL A 421 46.55 -1.05 -16.44
N ARG A 422 46.21 0.19 -16.82
CA ARG A 422 44.81 0.56 -17.06
C ARG A 422 44.18 -0.29 -18.16
N ARG A 423 44.93 -0.54 -19.25
CA ARG A 423 44.48 -1.43 -20.33
C ARG A 423 44.23 -2.85 -19.81
N GLN A 424 45.12 -3.39 -18.99
CA GLN A 424 44.94 -4.71 -18.38
C GLN A 424 43.69 -4.76 -17.48
N ALA A 425 43.35 -3.68 -16.76
CA ALA A 425 42.12 -3.61 -15.97
C ALA A 425 40.86 -3.64 -16.85
N VAL A 426 40.87 -2.91 -17.98
CA VAL A 426 39.80 -2.96 -19.00
C VAL A 426 39.68 -4.38 -19.56
N ASP A 427 40.78 -4.99 -19.99
CA ASP A 427 40.79 -6.34 -20.57
C ASP A 427 40.31 -7.41 -19.58
N LEU A 428 40.70 -7.30 -18.31
CA LEU A 428 40.23 -8.19 -17.25
C LEU A 428 38.71 -8.08 -17.06
N THR A 429 38.18 -6.85 -17.12
CA THR A 429 36.75 -6.59 -16.99
C THR A 429 35.95 -7.19 -18.17
N ILE A 430 36.46 -7.01 -19.39
CA ILE A 430 35.91 -7.61 -20.62
C ILE A 430 35.91 -9.14 -20.53
N GLN A 431 36.98 -9.74 -20.03
CA GLN A 431 37.05 -11.19 -19.79
C GLN A 431 36.04 -11.65 -18.74
N GLY A 432 35.82 -10.86 -17.68
CA GLY A 432 34.77 -11.12 -16.70
C GLY A 432 33.37 -11.15 -17.33
N CYS A 433 33.06 -10.21 -18.23
CA CYS A 433 31.81 -10.23 -19.00
C CYS A 433 31.69 -11.48 -19.89
N ALA A 434 32.79 -11.91 -20.53
CA ALA A 434 32.80 -13.12 -21.35
C ALA A 434 32.53 -14.38 -20.50
N TRP A 435 33.07 -14.43 -19.28
CA TRP A 435 32.73 -15.49 -18.31
C TRP A 435 31.29 -15.43 -17.85
N ALA A 436 30.76 -14.24 -17.59
CA ALA A 436 29.34 -14.07 -17.25
C ALA A 436 28.45 -14.59 -18.38
N ASP A 437 28.82 -14.33 -19.63
CA ASP A 437 28.11 -14.86 -20.79
C ASP A 437 28.18 -16.38 -20.88
N ALA A 438 29.38 -16.94 -20.77
CA ALA A 438 29.60 -18.39 -20.84
C ALA A 438 28.86 -19.17 -19.73
N LEU A 439 28.66 -18.56 -18.56
CA LEU A 439 27.97 -19.18 -17.43
C LEU A 439 26.48 -18.81 -17.34
N GLY A 440 25.97 -17.93 -18.22
CA GLY A 440 24.59 -17.45 -18.18
C GLY A 440 24.30 -16.51 -17.00
N ALA A 441 25.31 -15.86 -16.42
CA ALA A 441 25.13 -14.82 -15.42
C ALA A 441 24.68 -13.51 -16.08
N GLU A 442 23.78 -12.79 -15.40
CA GLU A 442 23.24 -11.51 -15.89
C GLU A 442 24.09 -10.31 -15.47
N GLU A 443 24.84 -10.44 -14.37
CA GLU A 443 25.51 -9.33 -13.69
C GLU A 443 27.05 -9.51 -13.66
N VAL A 444 27.77 -8.41 -13.86
CA VAL A 444 29.22 -8.30 -13.64
C VAL A 444 29.47 -7.16 -12.66
N VAL A 445 29.93 -7.48 -11.46
CA VAL A 445 30.20 -6.50 -10.40
C VAL A 445 31.65 -6.03 -10.49
N VAL A 446 31.85 -4.73 -10.66
CA VAL A 446 33.15 -4.07 -10.69
C VAL A 446 33.38 -3.38 -9.33
N TRP A 447 34.24 -3.98 -8.52
CA TRP A 447 34.74 -3.39 -7.28
C TRP A 447 36.21 -2.97 -7.48
N PRO A 448 36.50 -1.69 -7.75
CA PRO A 448 37.85 -1.25 -8.08
C PRO A 448 38.65 -0.94 -6.81
N GLN A 449 39.04 -2.00 -6.10
CA GLN A 449 39.71 -1.94 -4.79
C GLN A 449 40.90 -0.96 -4.71
N PHE A 450 41.65 -0.78 -5.81
CA PHE A 450 42.85 0.04 -5.83
C PHE A 450 42.64 1.47 -6.36
N ASP A 451 41.44 1.79 -6.89
CA ASP A 451 41.17 3.10 -7.49
C ASP A 451 40.90 4.14 -6.39
N GLY A 452 42.00 4.71 -5.87
CA GLY A 452 41.95 5.64 -4.76
C GLY A 452 43.30 6.26 -4.45
N TYR A 453 43.43 6.79 -3.25
CA TYR A 453 44.64 7.42 -2.73
C TYR A 453 44.68 7.36 -1.19
N ASP A 454 45.87 7.53 -0.62
CA ASP A 454 46.11 7.52 0.82
C ASP A 454 46.41 8.92 1.38
N TYR A 455 47.01 9.78 0.56
CA TYR A 455 47.46 11.11 0.96
C TYR A 455 46.83 12.21 0.10
N GLN A 456 46.61 13.38 0.70
CA GLN A 456 46.21 14.57 -0.05
C GLN A 456 47.29 14.89 -1.10
N LEU A 457 46.87 15.25 -2.31
CA LEU A 457 47.75 15.55 -3.45
C LEU A 457 48.53 14.33 -4.01
N GLN A 458 48.19 13.10 -3.63
CA GLN A 458 48.83 11.89 -4.17
C GLN A 458 48.51 11.65 -5.66
N ILE A 459 47.31 11.99 -6.09
CA ILE A 459 46.83 11.79 -7.47
C ILE A 459 46.21 13.07 -8.02
N ASP A 460 46.17 13.18 -9.36
CA ASP A 460 45.33 14.17 -10.05
C ASP A 460 43.89 13.63 -10.12
N TYR A 461 43.01 14.22 -9.31
CA TYR A 461 41.62 13.78 -9.18
C TYR A 461 40.84 13.88 -10.49
N THR A 462 41.07 14.94 -11.27
CA THR A 462 40.36 15.17 -12.53
C THR A 462 40.82 14.19 -13.60
N HIS A 463 42.14 13.97 -13.69
CA HIS A 463 42.68 12.97 -14.60
C HIS A 463 42.21 11.56 -14.25
N ALA A 464 42.29 11.18 -12.97
CA ALA A 464 41.83 9.88 -12.48
C ALA A 464 40.34 9.66 -12.81
N TRP A 465 39.47 10.63 -12.49
CA TRP A 465 38.04 10.57 -12.81
C TRP A 465 37.76 10.41 -14.31
N SER A 466 38.37 11.26 -15.14
CA SER A 466 38.17 11.21 -16.60
C SER A 466 38.61 9.87 -17.20
N THR A 467 39.66 9.27 -16.63
CA THR A 467 40.20 7.99 -17.09
C THR A 467 39.32 6.82 -16.67
N THR A 468 38.76 6.84 -15.45
CA THR A 468 37.76 5.87 -15.01
C THR A 468 36.52 5.93 -15.90
N VAL A 469 36.00 7.14 -16.20
CA VAL A 469 34.86 7.33 -17.13
C VAL A 469 35.16 6.76 -18.52
N ALA A 470 36.33 7.07 -19.09
CA ALA A 470 36.73 6.57 -20.40
C ALA A 470 36.87 5.04 -20.43
N SER A 471 37.51 4.47 -19.40
CA SER A 471 37.73 3.02 -19.29
C SER A 471 36.41 2.25 -19.14
N LEU A 472 35.49 2.76 -18.34
CA LEU A 472 34.16 2.14 -18.18
C LEU A 472 33.37 2.20 -19.49
N ARG A 473 33.38 3.33 -20.22
CA ARG A 473 32.73 3.40 -21.54
C ARG A 473 33.29 2.34 -22.50
N GLU A 474 34.61 2.19 -22.54
CA GLU A 474 35.25 1.19 -23.39
C GLU A 474 34.82 -0.24 -23.02
N VAL A 475 34.83 -0.56 -21.72
CA VAL A 475 34.33 -1.85 -21.20
C VAL A 475 32.90 -2.08 -21.66
N LEU A 476 32.00 -1.13 -21.41
CA LEU A 476 30.56 -1.26 -21.64
C LEU A 476 30.21 -1.37 -23.13
N ASP A 477 31.01 -0.73 -23.98
CA ASP A 477 30.83 -0.73 -25.43
C ASP A 477 31.38 -2.01 -26.09
N SER A 478 32.22 -2.78 -25.37
CA SER A 478 32.77 -4.05 -25.84
C SER A 478 31.68 -5.12 -26.01
N ALA A 479 31.87 -6.00 -26.99
CA ALA A 479 30.90 -7.03 -27.35
C ALA A 479 30.42 -7.92 -26.18
N PRO A 480 31.30 -8.50 -25.32
CA PRO A 480 30.85 -9.38 -24.25
C PRO A 480 30.12 -8.63 -23.12
N CYS A 481 30.36 -7.34 -22.93
CA CYS A 481 29.72 -6.56 -21.86
C CYS A 481 28.43 -5.85 -22.31
N ARG A 482 28.23 -5.63 -23.62
CA ARG A 482 27.07 -4.88 -24.14
C ARG A 482 25.72 -5.49 -23.74
N SER A 483 25.67 -6.81 -23.58
CA SER A 483 24.46 -7.55 -23.16
C SER A 483 24.36 -7.78 -21.65
N LYS A 484 25.34 -7.33 -20.86
CA LYS A 484 25.43 -7.61 -19.42
C LYS A 484 25.08 -6.39 -18.58
N LYS A 485 24.52 -6.62 -17.40
CA LYS A 485 24.39 -5.59 -16.36
C LYS A 485 25.75 -5.46 -15.68
N VAL A 486 26.54 -4.47 -16.10
CA VAL A 486 27.79 -4.15 -15.39
C VAL A 486 27.43 -3.22 -14.24
N SER A 487 27.78 -3.60 -13.03
CA SER A 487 27.42 -2.87 -11.82
C SER A 487 28.67 -2.39 -11.09
N TYR A 488 28.74 -1.09 -10.79
CA TYR A 488 29.83 -0.51 -10.02
C TYR A 488 29.53 -0.65 -8.52
N GLU A 489 30.42 -1.29 -7.78
CA GLU A 489 30.36 -1.44 -6.33
C GLU A 489 31.41 -0.52 -5.71
N PHE A 490 30.96 0.58 -5.10
CA PHE A 490 31.87 1.50 -4.44
C PHE A 490 32.14 1.06 -3.00
N LYS A 491 33.35 1.34 -2.52
CA LYS A 491 33.75 1.18 -1.12
C LYS A 491 34.50 2.43 -0.68
N PRO A 492 34.05 3.18 0.35
CA PRO A 492 34.64 4.48 0.70
C PRO A 492 36.12 4.41 1.10
N THR A 493 36.49 3.32 1.77
CA THR A 493 37.84 3.09 2.30
C THR A 493 38.13 1.59 2.36
N ASP A 494 39.37 1.19 2.15
CA ASP A 494 39.81 -0.20 2.22
C ASP A 494 41.18 -0.30 2.93
N ALA A 495 41.62 -1.53 3.20
CA ALA A 495 42.94 -1.78 3.75
C ALA A 495 44.06 -1.30 2.81
N VAL A 496 43.81 -1.32 1.49
CA VAL A 496 44.81 -1.03 0.45
C VAL A 496 44.71 0.39 -0.12
N SER A 497 43.56 1.06 0.00
CA SER A 497 43.40 2.49 -0.34
C SER A 497 42.54 3.20 0.69
N ARG A 498 43.05 4.23 1.36
CA ARG A 498 42.33 4.93 2.43
C ARG A 498 41.16 5.78 1.95
N PHE A 499 41.26 6.36 0.75
CA PHE A 499 40.22 7.14 0.12
C PHE A 499 39.93 6.60 -1.28
N SER A 500 38.70 6.14 -1.52
CA SER A 500 38.25 5.78 -2.86
C SER A 500 37.98 7.02 -3.71
N LEU A 501 38.27 6.93 -5.02
CA LEU A 501 37.89 7.96 -5.99
C LEU A 501 36.37 8.17 -6.05
N VAL A 502 35.60 7.09 -5.84
CA VAL A 502 34.13 7.10 -5.82
C VAL A 502 33.70 6.61 -4.44
N PRO A 503 33.53 7.51 -3.44
CA PRO A 503 33.39 7.09 -2.06
C PRO A 503 31.94 6.98 -1.58
N SER A 504 30.94 7.31 -2.40
CA SER A 504 29.55 7.48 -1.96
C SER A 504 28.55 7.20 -3.08
N THR A 505 27.28 6.99 -2.71
CA THR A 505 26.16 6.85 -3.65
C THR A 505 26.03 8.07 -4.56
N GLY A 506 26.24 9.28 -4.02
CA GLY A 506 26.20 10.51 -4.81
C GLY A 506 27.30 10.57 -5.88
N ALA A 507 28.53 10.24 -5.51
CA ALA A 507 29.65 10.17 -6.46
C ALA A 507 29.41 9.06 -7.50
N ALA A 508 28.90 7.90 -7.07
CA ALA A 508 28.60 6.80 -7.97
C ALA A 508 27.50 7.16 -8.99
N LEU A 509 26.44 7.86 -8.59
CA LEU A 509 25.40 8.34 -9.50
C LEU A 509 25.93 9.38 -10.49
N LEU A 510 26.83 10.28 -10.06
CA LEU A 510 27.51 11.21 -10.97
C LEU A 510 28.37 10.45 -11.98
N LEU A 511 29.12 9.43 -11.55
CA LEU A 511 29.88 8.57 -12.44
C LEU A 511 28.97 7.89 -13.48
N LEU A 512 27.82 7.35 -13.06
CA LEU A 512 26.87 6.72 -13.99
C LEU A 512 26.35 7.72 -15.02
N GLN A 513 26.00 8.92 -14.58
CA GLN A 513 25.52 9.99 -15.45
C GLN A 513 26.57 10.41 -16.47
N GLU A 514 27.84 10.51 -16.06
CA GLU A 514 28.93 10.88 -16.96
C GLU A 514 29.31 9.75 -17.91
N VAL A 515 29.33 8.49 -17.46
CA VAL A 515 29.57 7.36 -18.35
C VAL A 515 28.47 7.25 -19.42
N ASP A 516 27.22 7.51 -19.04
CA ASP A 516 26.04 7.60 -19.91
C ASP A 516 25.85 6.34 -20.77
N ARG A 517 25.69 5.21 -20.09
CA ARG A 517 25.42 3.91 -20.71
C ARG A 517 24.28 3.19 -19.99
N ALA A 518 23.37 2.60 -20.77
CA ALA A 518 22.20 1.91 -20.24
C ALA A 518 22.58 0.68 -19.41
N ASN A 519 23.61 -0.05 -19.85
CA ASN A 519 24.11 -1.29 -19.24
C ASN A 519 25.09 -1.10 -18.07
N LEU A 520 25.29 0.14 -17.60
CA LEU A 520 25.97 0.42 -16.34
C LEU A 520 24.96 0.79 -15.25
N GLY A 521 25.07 0.16 -14.09
CA GLY A 521 24.31 0.43 -12.87
C GLY A 521 25.19 0.34 -11.63
N LEU A 522 24.57 0.26 -10.45
CA LEU A 522 25.26 0.08 -9.17
C LEU A 522 24.89 -1.23 -8.50
N THR A 523 25.88 -1.78 -7.80
CA THR A 523 25.69 -2.75 -6.73
C THR A 523 25.93 -2.04 -5.42
N LEU A 524 24.91 -2.04 -4.57
CA LEU A 524 24.99 -1.41 -3.27
C LEU A 524 25.35 -2.45 -2.21
N ASP A 525 26.48 -2.29 -1.53
CA ASP A 525 26.85 -3.11 -0.38
C ASP A 525 26.52 -2.40 0.93
N VAL A 526 25.72 -3.03 1.79
CA VAL A 526 25.24 -2.42 3.03
C VAL A 526 26.40 -1.99 3.95
N GLY A 527 27.44 -2.79 4.06
CA GLY A 527 28.63 -2.50 4.85
C GLY A 527 29.36 -1.29 4.31
N HIS A 528 29.51 -1.20 2.99
CA HIS A 528 30.12 -0.03 2.34
C HIS A 528 29.31 1.25 2.55
N LEU A 529 27.97 1.16 2.50
CA LEU A 529 27.09 2.30 2.79
C LEU A 529 27.21 2.77 4.24
N LEU A 530 27.23 1.83 5.19
CA LEU A 530 27.45 2.14 6.60
C LEU A 530 28.83 2.76 6.84
N MET A 531 29.87 2.27 6.16
CA MET A 531 31.21 2.87 6.19
C MET A 531 31.23 4.29 5.62
N ALA A 532 30.39 4.58 4.63
CA ALA A 532 30.25 5.91 4.03
C ALA A 532 29.51 6.91 4.95
N GLY A 533 28.90 6.42 6.03
CA GLY A 533 27.97 7.20 6.86
C GLY A 533 26.63 7.45 6.18
N GLU A 534 26.26 6.64 5.19
CA GLU A 534 25.00 6.76 4.46
C GLU A 534 23.87 5.99 5.16
N ASN A 535 22.63 6.43 4.95
CA ASN A 535 21.47 5.58 5.23
C ASN A 535 21.30 4.59 4.06
N PRO A 536 21.47 3.28 4.27
CA PRO A 536 21.40 2.30 3.19
C PRO A 536 20.08 2.31 2.41
N ALA A 537 18.97 2.58 3.09
CA ALA A 537 17.64 2.61 2.49
C ALA A 537 17.45 3.84 1.60
N GLN A 538 18.01 4.99 1.99
CA GLN A 538 18.04 6.19 1.16
C GLN A 538 18.83 5.96 -0.12
N SER A 539 20.00 5.30 -0.03
CA SER A 539 20.82 4.97 -1.19
C SER A 539 20.08 4.04 -2.15
N VAL A 540 19.38 3.01 -1.63
CA VAL A 540 18.47 2.16 -2.43
C VAL A 540 17.37 2.97 -3.11
N ALA A 541 16.74 3.92 -2.40
CA ALA A 541 15.68 4.76 -2.95
C ALA A 541 16.18 5.64 -4.10
N MET A 542 17.33 6.29 -3.93
CA MET A 542 17.93 7.17 -4.95
C MET A 542 18.34 6.41 -6.21
N VAL A 543 19.06 5.30 -6.03
CA VAL A 543 19.58 4.49 -7.14
C VAL A 543 18.45 3.74 -7.85
N GLY A 544 17.46 3.27 -7.09
CA GLY A 544 16.25 2.66 -7.63
C GLY A 544 15.41 3.65 -8.43
N ALA A 545 15.24 4.88 -7.97
CA ALA A 545 14.55 5.94 -8.70
C ALA A 545 15.24 6.29 -10.03
N ALA A 546 16.57 6.18 -10.09
CA ALA A 546 17.33 6.35 -11.32
C ALA A 546 17.23 5.14 -12.28
N GLY A 547 16.60 4.04 -11.89
CA GLY A 547 16.56 2.80 -12.67
C GLY A 547 17.92 2.11 -12.78
N LYS A 548 18.85 2.40 -11.86
CA LYS A 548 20.26 1.96 -11.90
C LYS A 548 20.64 0.97 -10.81
N LEU A 549 19.69 0.47 -10.02
CA LEU A 549 19.96 -0.53 -8.98
C LEU A 549 20.02 -1.93 -9.61
N PHE A 550 21.22 -2.41 -9.90
CA PHE A 550 21.43 -3.69 -10.58
C PHE A 550 21.67 -4.83 -9.59
N GLY A 551 22.41 -4.55 -8.51
CA GLY A 551 22.76 -5.51 -7.47
C GLY A 551 22.56 -4.96 -6.05
N ILE A 552 22.42 -5.85 -5.08
CA ILE A 552 22.43 -5.54 -3.65
C ILE A 552 23.21 -6.62 -2.90
N HIS A 553 24.23 -6.19 -2.15
CA HIS A 553 25.03 -7.02 -1.27
C HIS A 553 24.63 -6.71 0.18
N LEU A 554 24.15 -7.73 0.89
CA LEU A 554 23.60 -7.63 2.23
C LEU A 554 24.57 -8.22 3.25
N ASN A 555 24.87 -7.41 4.24
CA ASN A 555 25.63 -7.75 5.44
C ASN A 555 25.25 -6.76 6.54
N ASP A 556 25.88 -6.87 7.70
CA ASP A 556 25.74 -5.94 8.82
C ASP A 556 27.10 -5.73 9.51
N GLY A 557 27.19 -4.79 10.44
CA GLY A 557 28.45 -4.50 11.13
C GLY A 557 28.28 -3.45 12.22
N HIS A 558 29.30 -3.24 13.04
CA HIS A 558 29.32 -2.15 14.03
C HIS A 558 29.94 -0.86 13.48
N SER A 559 30.41 -0.90 12.23
CA SER A 559 31.03 0.22 11.51
C SER A 559 32.27 0.77 12.24
N ARG A 560 33.44 0.20 11.91
CA ARG A 560 34.74 0.82 12.22
C ARG A 560 35.33 1.40 10.94
N LEU A 561 35.90 2.61 11.01
CA LEU A 561 36.63 3.19 9.89
C LEU A 561 37.72 2.21 9.42
N GLY A 562 37.63 1.77 8.16
CA GLY A 562 38.60 0.87 7.54
C GLY A 562 38.43 -0.63 7.83
N ALA A 563 37.35 -1.06 8.48
CA ALA A 563 37.05 -2.48 8.67
C ALA A 563 35.60 -2.80 8.30
N GLU A 564 35.45 -3.80 7.44
CA GLU A 564 34.17 -4.41 7.09
C GLU A 564 33.99 -5.65 7.97
N ASP A 565 33.00 -5.63 8.86
CA ASP A 565 32.75 -6.78 9.73
C ASP A 565 32.06 -7.92 8.98
N GLY A 566 31.24 -7.56 7.97
CA GLY A 566 30.29 -8.40 7.23
C GLY A 566 29.62 -9.48 8.07
N LEU A 567 28.91 -9.03 9.10
CA LEU A 567 28.06 -9.84 9.97
C LEU A 567 26.74 -10.20 9.28
N ILE A 568 25.97 -11.08 9.93
CA ILE A 568 24.65 -11.52 9.48
C ILE A 568 23.72 -10.31 9.27
N PHE A 569 23.04 -10.24 8.12
CA PHE A 569 22.19 -9.12 7.74
C PHE A 569 21.10 -8.83 8.80
N GLY A 570 21.07 -7.62 9.32
CA GLY A 570 20.10 -7.15 10.30
C GLY A 570 20.32 -7.70 11.72
N SER A 571 21.48 -8.26 12.04
CA SER A 571 21.82 -8.70 13.40
C SER A 571 22.24 -7.56 14.32
N VAL A 572 22.81 -6.48 13.78
CA VAL A 572 23.23 -5.29 14.53
C VAL A 572 22.23 -4.16 14.31
N HIS A 573 21.89 -3.88 13.05
CA HIS A 573 21.05 -2.76 12.64
C HIS A 573 19.66 -3.20 12.16
N GLY A 574 18.94 -3.98 12.98
CA GLY A 574 17.67 -4.60 12.59
C GLY A 574 16.58 -3.63 12.07
N ARG A 575 16.49 -2.40 12.62
CA ARG A 575 15.54 -1.38 12.15
C ARG A 575 15.93 -0.81 10.77
N ALA A 576 17.21 -0.51 10.55
CA ALA A 576 17.71 -0.04 9.26
C ALA A 576 17.62 -1.14 8.18
N ALA A 577 17.86 -2.40 8.55
CA ALA A 577 17.66 -3.53 7.67
C ALA A 577 16.18 -3.67 7.23
N LEU A 578 15.22 -3.45 8.13
CA LEU A 578 13.80 -3.42 7.77
C LEU A 578 13.48 -2.27 6.79
N GLU A 579 13.99 -1.07 7.07
CA GLU A 579 13.81 0.11 6.21
C GLU A 579 14.38 -0.14 4.81
N LEU A 580 15.58 -0.71 4.71
CA LEU A 580 16.21 -1.07 3.44
C LEU A 580 15.36 -2.06 2.64
N VAL A 581 14.84 -3.11 3.28
CA VAL A 581 13.98 -4.09 2.60
C VAL A 581 12.66 -3.47 2.15
N PHE A 582 12.08 -2.56 2.94
CA PHE A 582 10.93 -1.77 2.52
C PHE A 582 11.22 -0.97 1.24
N TRP A 583 12.36 -0.27 1.18
CA TRP A 583 12.73 0.50 -0.01
C TRP A 583 13.09 -0.38 -1.21
N LEU A 584 13.70 -1.55 -1.04
CA LEU A 584 13.89 -2.53 -2.12
C LEU A 584 12.55 -2.97 -2.74
N GLN A 585 11.51 -3.16 -1.92
CA GLN A 585 10.16 -3.45 -2.41
C GLN A 585 9.53 -2.25 -3.11
N LYS A 586 9.72 -1.04 -2.56
CA LYS A 586 9.18 0.21 -3.09
C LYS A 586 9.77 0.56 -4.46
N THR A 587 11.06 0.28 -4.66
CA THR A 587 11.76 0.43 -5.94
C THR A 587 11.55 -0.75 -6.90
N ARG A 588 10.77 -1.77 -6.47
CA ARG A 588 10.49 -2.99 -7.25
C ARG A 588 11.76 -3.71 -7.71
N TYR A 589 12.78 -3.75 -6.85
CA TYR A 589 14.03 -4.45 -7.15
C TYR A 589 13.76 -5.92 -7.50
N ALA A 590 14.31 -6.37 -8.63
CA ALA A 590 14.08 -7.70 -9.20
C ALA A 590 15.38 -8.50 -9.41
N GLY A 591 16.52 -7.98 -8.97
CA GLY A 591 17.81 -8.67 -9.02
C GLY A 591 17.95 -9.73 -7.92
N SER A 592 19.14 -10.34 -7.83
CA SER A 592 19.44 -11.31 -6.77
C SER A 592 19.77 -10.59 -5.46
N ILE A 593 19.44 -11.22 -4.34
CA ILE A 593 19.90 -10.84 -3.01
C ILE A 593 21.19 -11.63 -2.73
N TYR A 594 22.32 -10.94 -2.65
CA TYR A 594 23.61 -11.55 -2.35
C TYR A 594 24.02 -11.25 -0.91
N PHE A 595 24.39 -12.27 -0.13
CA PHE A 595 24.91 -12.10 1.22
C PHE A 595 26.44 -12.09 1.21
N ASP A 596 27.05 -10.90 1.40
CA ASP A 596 28.50 -10.71 1.47
C ASP A 596 28.98 -10.70 2.93
N THR A 597 28.94 -11.88 3.57
CA THR A 597 29.24 -12.02 5.00
C THR A 597 30.51 -12.84 5.26
N PHE A 598 31.14 -12.65 6.43
CA PHE A 598 32.38 -13.31 6.86
C PHE A 598 32.16 -14.18 8.12
N PRO A 599 31.53 -15.37 8.01
CA PRO A 599 31.25 -16.26 9.13
C PRO A 599 32.52 -16.99 9.63
N THR A 600 33.46 -16.23 10.20
CA THR A 600 34.78 -16.73 10.62
C THR A 600 34.69 -17.78 11.73
N ASN A 601 33.74 -17.64 12.66
CA ASN A 601 33.57 -18.57 13.78
C ASN A 601 32.36 -19.50 13.59
N GLU A 602 31.41 -19.07 12.77
CA GLU A 602 30.12 -19.70 12.52
C GLU A 602 30.21 -20.78 11.42
N ASP A 603 29.23 -21.67 11.37
CA ASP A 603 29.07 -22.58 10.23
C ASP A 603 28.54 -21.76 9.03
N PRO A 604 29.30 -21.64 7.93
CA PRO A 604 28.93 -20.80 6.79
C PRO A 604 27.66 -21.27 6.09
N VAL A 605 27.31 -22.56 6.15
CA VAL A 605 26.07 -23.07 5.55
C VAL A 605 24.87 -22.61 6.39
N ARG A 606 24.95 -22.76 7.71
CA ARG A 606 23.88 -22.35 8.63
C ARG A 606 23.71 -20.84 8.67
N GLU A 607 24.81 -20.10 8.53
CA GLU A 607 24.82 -18.64 8.47
C GLU A 607 24.09 -18.14 7.21
N ALA A 608 24.40 -18.68 6.04
CA ALA A 608 23.71 -18.32 4.79
C ALA A 608 22.20 -18.64 4.86
N GLU A 609 21.82 -19.79 5.42
CA GLU A 609 20.41 -20.10 5.66
C GLU A 609 19.73 -19.14 6.63
N LEU A 610 20.45 -18.65 7.65
CA LEU A 610 19.93 -17.67 8.60
C LEU A 610 19.69 -16.32 7.92
N ASN A 611 20.64 -15.85 7.11
CA ASN A 611 20.49 -14.65 6.30
C ASN A 611 19.26 -14.70 5.39
N ILE A 612 19.04 -15.81 4.68
CA ILE A 612 17.86 -16.02 3.84
C ILE A 612 16.57 -15.90 4.68
N ARG A 613 16.50 -16.62 5.82
CA ARG A 613 15.33 -16.57 6.71
C ARG A 613 15.10 -15.16 7.26
N GLN A 614 16.16 -14.46 7.61
CA GLN A 614 16.11 -13.11 8.16
C GLN A 614 15.60 -12.10 7.13
N PHE A 615 16.16 -12.13 5.91
CA PHE A 615 15.66 -11.29 4.81
C PHE A 615 14.18 -11.58 4.52
N GLN A 616 13.79 -12.85 4.40
CA GLN A 616 12.39 -13.23 4.15
C GLN A 616 11.45 -12.76 5.27
N LYS A 617 11.89 -12.83 6.54
CA LYS A 617 11.15 -12.29 7.67
C LYS A 617 10.95 -10.79 7.53
N LEU A 618 12.02 -10.03 7.28
CA LEU A 618 11.97 -8.58 7.12
C LEU A 618 11.13 -8.17 5.90
N ALA A 619 11.26 -8.88 4.78
CA ALA A 619 10.46 -8.63 3.58
C ALA A 619 8.97 -8.85 3.81
N LYS A 620 8.61 -9.88 4.56
CA LYS A 620 7.21 -10.14 4.93
C LYS A 620 6.66 -9.01 5.81
N VAL A 621 7.44 -8.55 6.78
CA VAL A 621 7.07 -7.40 7.62
C VAL A 621 6.89 -6.17 6.74
N ALA A 622 7.92 -5.76 5.99
CA ALA A 622 7.89 -4.61 5.10
C ALA A 622 6.68 -4.61 4.15
N GLN A 623 6.33 -5.76 3.59
CA GLN A 623 5.17 -5.91 2.70
C GLN A 623 3.83 -5.66 3.43
N THR A 624 3.68 -6.20 4.64
CA THR A 624 2.48 -5.99 5.46
C THR A 624 2.37 -4.56 5.98
N SER A 625 3.50 -3.92 6.23
CA SER A 625 3.62 -2.58 6.81
C SER A 625 3.62 -1.47 5.79
N GLY A 626 4.03 -1.72 4.54
CA GLY A 626 4.42 -0.66 3.61
C GLY A 626 3.33 0.37 3.33
N ARG A 627 2.12 -0.11 3.01
CA ARG A 627 0.98 0.80 2.79
C ARG A 627 0.44 1.46 4.09
N SER A 628 0.99 1.12 5.26
CA SER A 628 0.74 1.76 6.56
C SER A 628 1.83 2.78 6.92
N ILE A 629 3.04 2.58 6.38
CA ILE A 629 4.20 3.46 6.52
C ILE A 629 4.05 4.68 5.61
N ASP A 630 3.54 4.53 4.37
CA ASP A 630 3.45 5.63 3.39
C ASP A 630 2.78 6.92 3.93
N PRO A 631 1.61 6.88 4.61
CA PRO A 631 0.99 8.11 5.13
C PRO A 631 1.80 8.77 6.26
N LEU A 632 2.52 7.98 7.05
CA LEU A 632 3.36 8.47 8.15
C LEU A 632 4.63 9.12 7.60
N LEU A 633 5.22 8.55 6.55
CA LEU A 633 6.33 9.16 5.81
C LEU A 633 5.90 10.52 5.23
N GLN A 634 4.71 10.63 4.64
CA GLN A 634 4.19 11.88 4.09
C GLN A 634 3.97 12.97 5.15
N GLN A 635 3.61 12.58 6.37
CA GLN A 635 3.42 13.50 7.50
C GLN A 635 4.72 13.81 8.24
N HIS A 636 5.84 13.20 7.83
CA HIS A 636 7.11 13.22 8.57
C HIS A 636 6.92 12.76 10.03
N ASP A 637 5.96 11.85 10.27
CA ASP A 637 5.61 11.35 11.60
C ASP A 637 6.56 10.23 12.02
N ALA A 638 7.77 10.62 12.40
CA ALA A 638 8.80 9.69 12.84
C ALA A 638 8.35 8.85 14.05
N LEU A 639 7.58 9.42 14.97
CA LEU A 639 7.08 8.69 16.14
C LEU A 639 6.06 7.64 15.71
N GLY A 640 5.10 7.99 14.84
CA GLY A 640 4.14 7.04 14.31
C GLY A 640 4.82 5.90 13.53
N VAL A 641 5.89 6.18 12.76
CA VAL A 641 6.67 5.12 12.09
C VAL A 641 7.37 4.22 13.11
N LEU A 642 7.99 4.79 14.15
CA LEU A 642 8.68 4.00 15.17
C LEU A 642 7.74 3.15 16.02
N GLU A 643 6.60 3.70 16.44
CA GLU A 643 5.55 2.96 17.13
C GLU A 643 4.98 1.85 16.23
N LEU A 644 4.86 2.11 14.92
CA LEU A 644 4.44 1.12 13.94
C LEU A 644 5.53 0.05 13.76
N MET A 645 6.81 0.40 13.81
CA MET A 645 7.90 -0.59 13.73
C MET A 645 7.99 -1.44 15.00
N GLU A 646 7.79 -0.85 16.18
CA GLU A 646 7.61 -1.57 17.45
C GLU A 646 6.41 -2.51 17.34
N ALA A 647 5.36 -2.06 16.65
CA ALA A 647 4.21 -2.91 16.39
C ALA A 647 4.54 -4.22 15.73
N TYR A 648 5.44 -4.15 14.75
CA TYR A 648 5.77 -5.24 13.85
C TYR A 648 6.90 -6.13 14.35
N GLY A 649 7.78 -5.64 15.24
CA GLY A 649 8.74 -6.46 15.98
C GLY A 649 8.06 -7.58 16.79
N ASP A 650 6.80 -7.31 17.12
CA ASP A 650 5.90 -8.09 17.97
C ASP A 650 4.84 -8.87 17.15
N VAL A 651 5.07 -9.11 15.85
CA VAL A 651 4.08 -9.76 14.96
C VAL A 651 4.43 -11.20 14.60
N HIS A 652 3.65 -12.13 15.17
CA HIS A 652 3.60 -13.52 14.74
C HIS A 652 2.47 -13.75 13.72
N ILE A 653 2.82 -14.02 12.47
CA ILE A 653 1.81 -14.31 11.43
C ILE A 653 1.33 -15.77 11.56
N VAL A 654 0.06 -15.97 11.92
CA VAL A 654 -0.56 -17.30 12.07
C VAL A 654 -1.73 -17.45 11.09
N LYS A 655 -1.50 -18.22 10.02
CA LYS A 655 -2.42 -18.96 9.12
C LYS A 655 -3.69 -18.29 8.55
N ARG A 656 -3.94 -18.52 7.25
CA ARG A 656 -5.17 -18.13 6.51
C ARG A 656 -6.25 -19.22 6.68
N CYS A 657 -7.47 -18.85 7.07
CA CYS A 657 -8.60 -19.78 7.16
C CYS A 657 -9.92 -19.07 6.73
N ARG A 658 -10.70 -19.69 5.84
CA ARG A 658 -12.08 -19.29 5.44
C ARG A 658 -12.29 -17.78 5.15
N GLY A 659 -11.43 -17.15 4.36
CA GLY A 659 -11.64 -15.78 3.88
C GLY A 659 -11.24 -14.66 4.85
N TYR A 660 -10.74 -14.98 6.05
CA TYR A 660 -10.23 -14.02 7.03
C TYR A 660 -8.70 -14.07 7.13
N LEU A 661 -8.08 -12.91 7.36
CA LEU A 661 -6.64 -12.73 7.57
C LEU A 661 -6.39 -12.49 9.05
N TYR A 662 -5.61 -13.36 9.70
CA TYR A 662 -5.28 -13.26 11.11
C TYR A 662 -3.82 -12.80 11.29
N ALA A 663 -3.61 -11.75 12.09
CA ALA A 663 -2.30 -11.25 12.49
C ALA A 663 -2.27 -11.12 14.02
N LYS A 664 -1.22 -11.65 14.68
CA LYS A 664 -1.01 -11.53 16.13
C LYS A 664 -0.01 -10.38 16.35
N PHE A 665 -0.30 -9.49 17.30
CA PHE A 665 0.55 -8.38 17.71
C PHE A 665 0.85 -8.52 19.21
N ASP A 666 2.07 -8.25 19.66
CA ASP A 666 2.46 -8.40 21.07
C ASP A 666 2.24 -7.12 21.91
N SER A 667 1.81 -5.99 21.32
CA SER A 667 1.33 -4.80 22.06
C SER A 667 0.04 -4.18 21.50
N GLU A 668 -0.67 -3.39 22.31
CA GLU A 668 -1.92 -2.74 21.91
C GLU A 668 -1.67 -1.56 20.97
N THR A 669 -0.62 -0.78 21.22
CA THR A 669 -0.10 0.26 20.33
C THR A 669 0.17 -0.31 18.94
N ALA A 670 0.73 -1.52 18.92
CA ALA A 670 1.01 -2.24 17.70
C ALA A 670 -0.23 -2.48 16.83
N ALA A 671 -1.23 -3.08 17.47
CA ALA A 671 -2.50 -3.39 16.86
C ALA A 671 -3.18 -2.11 16.39
N GLN A 672 -3.20 -1.04 17.21
CA GLN A 672 -3.86 0.21 16.87
C GLN A 672 -3.26 0.91 15.65
N LEU A 673 -1.94 0.90 15.49
CA LEU A 673 -1.28 1.50 14.33
C LEU A 673 -1.53 0.71 13.04
N VAL A 674 -1.47 -0.62 13.11
CA VAL A 674 -1.82 -1.48 11.97
C VAL A 674 -3.31 -1.36 11.60
N LEU A 675 -4.18 -1.21 12.61
CA LEU A 675 -5.61 -0.98 12.44
C LEU A 675 -5.94 0.39 11.87
N ARG A 676 -5.23 1.43 12.30
CA ARG A 676 -5.38 2.80 11.79
C ARG A 676 -5.01 2.86 10.31
N ALA A 677 -3.91 2.22 9.95
CA ALA A 677 -3.50 2.10 8.56
C ALA A 677 -4.38 1.17 7.72
N ALA A 678 -4.93 0.09 8.30
CA ALA A 678 -5.94 -0.72 7.64
C ALA A 678 -7.21 0.09 7.38
N ARG A 679 -7.75 0.76 8.41
CA ARG A 679 -8.94 1.63 8.29
C ARG A 679 -8.74 2.75 7.26
N GLN A 680 -7.56 3.37 7.19
CA GLN A 680 -7.24 4.36 6.15
C GLN A 680 -7.28 3.78 4.73
N LYS A 681 -6.71 2.59 4.49
CA LYS A 681 -6.81 1.92 3.16
C LYS A 681 -8.23 1.57 2.75
N LEU A 682 -9.07 1.23 3.73
CA LEU A 682 -10.40 0.67 3.49
C LEU A 682 -11.45 1.78 3.37
N ALA A 683 -11.26 2.88 4.10
CA ALA A 683 -11.98 4.14 3.88
C ALA A 683 -11.75 4.71 2.46
N VAL A 684 -10.54 4.57 1.89
CA VAL A 684 -10.23 5.00 0.51
C VAL A 684 -10.85 4.07 -0.56
N ALA A 685 -11.25 2.86 -0.19
CA ALA A 685 -11.79 1.85 -1.12
C ALA A 685 -13.34 1.77 -1.13
N GLY A 686 -14.04 2.69 -0.45
CA GLY A 686 -15.51 2.68 -0.36
C GLY A 686 -16.11 1.43 0.29
N ARG A 687 -15.27 0.64 0.98
CA ARG A 687 -15.66 -0.57 1.68
C ARG A 687 -15.42 -0.35 3.16
N GLU A 688 -16.49 -0.40 3.94
CA GLU A 688 -16.32 -0.61 5.38
C GLU A 688 -15.62 -1.95 5.56
N LEU A 689 -14.41 -1.91 6.10
CA LEU A 689 -13.92 -3.08 6.78
C LEU A 689 -14.53 -3.02 8.17
N SER A 690 -15.43 -3.96 8.44
CA SER A 690 -15.63 -4.41 9.80
C SER A 690 -14.33 -5.04 10.27
N VAL A 691 -13.41 -4.20 10.75
CA VAL A 691 -12.26 -4.72 11.48
C VAL A 691 -12.80 -5.16 12.83
N GLU A 692 -13.15 -6.43 12.93
CA GLU A 692 -13.09 -7.06 14.24
C GLU A 692 -11.62 -7.12 14.63
N VAL A 693 -11.24 -6.25 15.56
CA VAL A 693 -10.08 -6.52 16.40
C VAL A 693 -10.48 -7.71 17.25
N ALA A 694 -10.38 -8.90 16.66
CA ALA A 694 -10.15 -10.09 17.43
C ALA A 694 -8.73 -9.92 17.99
N THR A 695 -8.63 -9.11 19.06
CA THR A 695 -7.72 -9.50 20.13
C THR A 695 -7.96 -11.00 20.27
N ALA A 696 -6.92 -11.81 20.31
CA ALA A 696 -7.05 -13.10 20.97
C ALA A 696 -7.30 -12.83 22.46
N ARG A 697 -8.36 -12.08 22.77
CA ARG A 697 -9.33 -12.49 23.73
C ARG A 697 -9.71 -13.95 23.36
N LYS A 698 -8.87 -14.93 23.78
CA LYS A 698 -9.36 -15.70 24.93
C LYS A 698 -9.82 -14.61 25.87
N LYS A 699 -11.13 -14.30 25.87
CA LYS A 699 -11.78 -13.22 26.63
C LYS A 699 -11.44 -13.46 28.12
N HIS A 700 -10.18 -13.27 28.48
CA HIS A 700 -9.75 -12.92 29.81
C HIS A 700 -10.03 -11.43 29.77
N TRP A 701 -11.30 -11.11 30.03
CA TRP A 701 -11.65 -9.77 30.43
C TRP A 701 -10.84 -9.54 31.68
N HIS A 702 -9.63 -9.01 31.52
CA HIS A 702 -8.84 -8.63 32.66
C HIS A 702 -9.68 -7.56 33.33
N CYS A 703 -10.16 -7.90 34.50
CA CYS A 703 -10.84 -6.97 35.37
C CYS A 703 -9.95 -5.73 35.42
N GLN A 704 -10.46 -4.54 35.07
CA GLN A 704 -9.67 -3.34 35.23
C GLN A 704 -9.40 -3.21 36.73
N ILE A 705 -8.22 -3.67 37.15
CA ILE A 705 -7.79 -3.71 38.52
C ILE A 705 -7.65 -2.26 38.98
N ASP A 706 -8.10 -1.97 40.19
CA ASP A 706 -7.84 -0.68 40.81
C ASP A 706 -6.31 -0.49 40.97
N GLU A 707 -5.69 0.32 40.12
CA GLU A 707 -4.24 0.57 40.12
C GLU A 707 -3.76 1.18 41.46
N ALA A 708 -4.67 1.79 42.23
CA ALA A 708 -4.35 2.33 43.56
C ALA A 708 -4.37 1.25 44.67
N TYR A 709 -5.03 0.10 44.47
CA TYR A 709 -5.13 -0.99 45.43
C TYR A 709 -5.13 -2.37 44.75
N PRO A 710 -4.02 -3.12 44.77
CA PRO A 710 -3.96 -4.43 44.12
C PRO A 710 -4.97 -5.42 44.74
N PRO A 711 -5.62 -6.27 43.92
CA PRO A 711 -6.76 -7.06 44.35
C PRO A 711 -6.30 -8.17 45.29
N ARG A 712 -6.97 -8.32 46.42
CA ARG A 712 -6.57 -9.29 47.46
C ARG A 712 -7.45 -10.52 47.37
N VAL A 713 -6.83 -11.66 47.02
CA VAL A 713 -7.51 -12.96 46.95
C VAL A 713 -7.43 -13.62 48.32
N ARG A 714 -8.58 -14.01 48.86
CA ARG A 714 -8.72 -14.75 50.12
C ARG A 714 -9.53 -16.02 49.87
N ARG A 715 -8.91 -17.18 50.06
CA ARG A 715 -9.62 -18.46 50.13
C ARG A 715 -10.24 -18.58 51.52
N LEU A 716 -11.56 -18.63 51.60
CA LEU A 716 -12.27 -18.68 52.88
C LEU A 716 -12.44 -20.13 53.35
N GLN A 717 -12.80 -21.02 52.43
CA GLN A 717 -12.83 -22.48 52.61
C GLN A 717 -12.68 -23.15 51.23
N ASP A 718 -12.67 -24.48 51.21
CA ASP A 718 -12.62 -25.23 49.95
C ASP A 718 -13.83 -24.91 49.07
N GLY A 719 -13.55 -24.50 47.83
CA GLY A 719 -14.58 -24.06 46.90
C GLY A 719 -15.14 -22.66 47.16
N VAL A 720 -14.60 -21.85 48.08
CA VAL A 720 -15.07 -20.47 48.35
C VAL A 720 -13.92 -19.46 48.34
N VAL A 721 -14.02 -18.47 47.47
CA VAL A 721 -13.01 -17.43 47.26
C VAL A 721 -13.64 -16.04 47.31
N LEU A 722 -13.01 -15.14 48.08
CA LEU A 722 -13.29 -13.71 48.09
C LEU A 722 -12.15 -12.95 47.41
N ILE A 723 -12.47 -12.13 46.43
CA ILE A 723 -11.54 -11.21 45.78
C ILE A 723 -11.94 -9.79 46.17
N GLN A 724 -11.08 -9.12 46.93
CA GLN A 724 -11.34 -7.76 47.39
C GLN A 724 -10.71 -6.74 46.46
N HIS A 725 -11.40 -5.62 46.22
CA HIS A 725 -10.93 -4.51 45.37
C HIS A 725 -10.62 -4.93 43.92
N MET A 726 -11.42 -5.83 43.37
CA MET A 726 -11.16 -6.39 42.04
C MET A 726 -11.52 -5.41 40.92
N LEU A 727 -12.67 -4.74 41.04
CA LEU A 727 -13.19 -3.83 40.03
C LEU A 727 -12.77 -2.38 40.32
N SER A 728 -12.16 -1.70 39.35
CA SER A 728 -11.89 -0.25 39.43
C SER A 728 -13.17 0.58 39.61
N MET A 729 -13.06 1.78 40.18
CA MET A 729 -14.20 2.69 40.32
C MET A 729 -14.88 3.02 38.98
N ALA A 730 -14.11 3.13 37.89
CA ALA A 730 -14.66 3.36 36.55
C ALA A 730 -15.50 2.17 36.07
N MET A 731 -15.00 0.95 36.28
CA MET A 731 -15.74 -0.27 35.94
C MET A 731 -17.00 -0.44 36.80
N GLN A 732 -16.91 -0.16 38.10
CA GLN A 732 -18.07 -0.18 39.00
C GLN A 732 -19.14 0.83 38.55
N SER A 733 -18.75 2.05 38.17
CA SER A 733 -19.68 3.08 37.71
C SER A 733 -20.38 2.67 36.41
N ARG A 734 -19.62 2.12 35.45
CA ARG A 734 -20.15 1.62 34.18
C ARG A 734 -21.16 0.49 34.39
N VAL A 735 -20.81 -0.52 35.17
CA VAL A 735 -21.70 -1.67 35.44
C VAL A 735 -22.99 -1.18 36.09
N VAL A 736 -22.90 -0.30 37.10
CA VAL A 736 -24.09 0.25 37.77
C VAL A 736 -24.98 1.02 36.80
N GLN A 737 -24.42 1.91 35.98
CA GLN A 737 -25.19 2.70 35.00
C GLN A 737 -25.92 1.81 33.99
N GLU A 738 -25.21 0.85 33.40
CA GLU A 738 -25.79 -0.04 32.39
C GLU A 738 -26.89 -0.94 33.00
N VAL A 739 -26.67 -1.46 34.21
CA VAL A 739 -27.65 -2.32 34.89
C VAL A 739 -28.89 -1.54 35.32
N PHE A 740 -28.75 -0.32 35.85
CA PHE A 740 -29.91 0.49 36.20
C PHE A 740 -30.68 0.99 34.98
N ALA A 741 -30.01 1.24 33.85
CA ALA A 741 -30.67 1.54 32.59
C ALA A 741 -31.55 0.36 32.13
N LEU A 742 -31.05 -0.88 32.24
CA LEU A 742 -31.82 -2.09 31.95
C LEU A 742 -32.97 -2.27 32.96
N GLY A 743 -32.71 -2.03 34.24
CA GLY A 743 -33.67 -2.16 35.34
C GLY A 743 -34.79 -1.11 35.32
N ALA A 744 -34.62 0.00 34.60
CA ALA A 744 -35.65 1.01 34.38
C ALA A 744 -36.66 0.61 33.28
N SER A 745 -36.38 -0.44 32.52
CA SER A 745 -37.31 -0.96 31.51
C SER A 745 -38.54 -1.64 32.13
N PRO A 746 -39.62 -1.86 31.36
CA PRO A 746 -40.77 -2.62 31.83
C PRO A 746 -40.46 -4.08 32.22
N GLN A 747 -39.35 -4.64 31.73
CA GLN A 747 -38.85 -5.97 32.09
C GLN A 747 -37.81 -5.94 33.23
N GLY A 748 -37.61 -4.76 33.83
CA GLY A 748 -36.64 -4.50 34.89
C GLY A 748 -37.19 -4.80 36.29
N PHE A 749 -36.81 -3.97 37.27
CA PHE A 749 -36.95 -4.28 38.69
C PHE A 749 -38.39 -4.54 39.17
N TYR A 750 -38.63 -5.66 39.83
CA TYR A 750 -39.85 -6.01 40.56
C TYR A 750 -39.55 -6.48 41.99
N THR A 751 -40.56 -6.58 42.86
CA THR A 751 -40.40 -7.17 44.20
C THR A 751 -40.78 -8.65 44.11
N PRO A 752 -39.86 -9.60 44.29
CA PRO A 752 -40.17 -11.02 44.19
C PRO A 752 -40.97 -11.48 45.42
N GLN A 753 -41.86 -12.45 45.21
CA GLN A 753 -42.62 -13.13 46.25
C GLN A 753 -42.11 -14.57 46.39
N PHE A 754 -41.95 -15.05 47.62
CA PHE A 754 -41.59 -16.44 47.90
C PHE A 754 -42.67 -17.04 48.81
N GLY A 755 -43.51 -17.91 48.25
CA GLY A 755 -44.81 -18.25 48.84
C GLY A 755 -45.67 -16.98 49.04
N ASP A 756 -46.30 -16.84 50.20
CA ASP A 756 -47.17 -15.69 50.51
C ASP A 756 -46.40 -14.45 51.04
N ARG A 757 -45.07 -14.41 50.95
CA ARG A 757 -44.24 -13.35 51.54
C ARG A 757 -43.43 -12.59 50.49
N GLU A 758 -43.51 -11.26 50.54
CA GLU A 758 -42.66 -10.38 49.76
C GLU A 758 -41.23 -10.37 50.30
N MET A 759 -40.26 -10.46 49.38
CA MET A 759 -38.85 -10.36 49.71
C MET A 759 -38.43 -8.90 49.90
N LYS A 760 -37.49 -8.64 50.83
CA LYS A 760 -37.03 -7.28 51.15
C LYS A 760 -35.94 -6.78 50.19
N LEU A 761 -36.18 -6.90 48.89
CA LEU A 761 -35.31 -6.44 47.81
C LEU A 761 -36.10 -6.22 46.51
N ARG A 762 -35.52 -5.49 45.56
CA ARG A 762 -36.01 -5.47 44.17
C ARG A 762 -35.08 -6.31 43.30
N THR A 763 -35.62 -7.11 42.40
CA THR A 763 -34.85 -7.98 41.52
C THR A 763 -35.27 -7.85 40.06
N PHE A 764 -34.38 -8.23 39.16
CA PHE A 764 -34.74 -8.72 37.82
C PHE A 764 -33.66 -9.67 37.32
N CYS A 765 -33.99 -10.45 36.30
CA CYS A 765 -33.06 -11.41 35.72
C CYS A 765 -32.67 -11.02 34.29
N LEU A 766 -31.44 -11.39 33.91
CA LEU A 766 -30.90 -11.27 32.56
C LEU A 766 -30.60 -12.68 32.03
N GLY A 767 -30.98 -12.97 30.79
CA GLY A 767 -30.82 -14.27 30.14
C GLY A 767 -32.01 -15.20 30.37
N LYS A 768 -32.12 -15.76 31.59
CA LYS A 768 -33.29 -16.54 32.02
C LYS A 768 -33.84 -15.99 33.35
N HIS A 769 -35.13 -16.12 33.56
CA HIS A 769 -35.85 -15.73 34.77
C HIS A 769 -36.03 -16.92 35.69
N TRP A 770 -35.71 -16.73 36.97
CA TRP A 770 -35.97 -17.71 38.01
C TRP A 770 -37.38 -17.52 38.56
N ASP A 771 -38.25 -18.48 38.26
CA ASP A 771 -39.61 -18.53 38.77
C ASP A 771 -39.59 -19.05 40.21
N THR A 772 -40.04 -18.22 41.16
CA THR A 772 -39.96 -18.53 42.60
C THR A 772 -41.01 -19.55 43.04
N GLN A 773 -42.04 -19.82 42.23
CA GLN A 773 -43.09 -20.79 42.52
C GLN A 773 -42.74 -22.15 41.93
N SER A 774 -42.26 -22.18 40.69
CA SER A 774 -41.92 -23.42 40.00
C SER A 774 -40.48 -23.89 40.24
N HIS A 775 -39.64 -23.08 40.88
CA HIS A 775 -38.22 -23.38 41.12
C HIS A 775 -37.48 -23.72 39.82
N ALA A 776 -37.73 -22.95 38.75
CA ALA A 776 -37.17 -23.23 37.43
C ALA A 776 -36.73 -21.95 36.70
N TYR A 777 -35.74 -22.10 35.81
CA TYR A 777 -35.29 -21.02 34.95
C TYR A 777 -36.00 -21.07 33.59
N GLY A 778 -36.62 -19.96 33.19
CA GLY A 778 -37.38 -19.85 31.94
C GLY A 778 -37.09 -18.57 31.16
N ALA A 779 -37.50 -18.55 29.88
CA ALA A 779 -37.37 -17.35 29.03
C ALA A 779 -38.45 -16.29 29.31
N LEU A 780 -39.43 -16.60 30.17
CA LEU A 780 -40.56 -15.74 30.53
C LEU A 780 -40.59 -15.53 32.05
N ARG A 781 -41.11 -14.37 32.47
CA ARG A 781 -41.37 -14.02 33.88
C ARG A 781 -42.70 -14.63 34.34
N SER A 782 -42.78 -15.94 34.38
CA SER A 782 -44.01 -16.73 34.47
C SER A 782 -44.84 -16.52 35.75
N ASP A 783 -44.21 -16.12 36.84
CA ASP A 783 -44.82 -15.82 38.14
C ASP A 783 -45.10 -14.33 38.36
N ILE A 784 -44.76 -13.45 37.40
CA ILE A 784 -44.88 -11.99 37.54
C ILE A 784 -45.82 -11.37 36.49
N ASP A 785 -45.39 -11.33 35.22
CA ASP A 785 -46.11 -10.63 34.14
C ASP A 785 -46.06 -11.36 32.79
N HIS A 786 -45.51 -12.57 32.76
CA HIS A 786 -45.30 -13.41 31.58
C HIS A 786 -44.52 -12.76 30.44
N ARG A 787 -43.81 -11.64 30.69
CA ARG A 787 -42.97 -11.00 29.65
C ARG A 787 -41.69 -11.78 29.45
N ALA A 788 -41.13 -11.65 28.24
CA ALA A 788 -39.81 -12.16 27.93
C ALA A 788 -38.72 -11.46 28.77
N VAL A 789 -37.73 -12.24 29.16
CA VAL A 789 -36.57 -11.77 29.94
C VAL A 789 -35.62 -10.98 29.04
N LEU A 790 -34.98 -9.97 29.61
CA LEU A 790 -33.93 -9.23 28.89
C LEU A 790 -32.73 -10.14 28.61
N PRO A 791 -32.10 -10.04 27.43
CA PRO A 791 -30.91 -10.84 27.12
C PRO A 791 -29.74 -10.46 28.05
N LEU A 792 -28.90 -11.43 28.40
CA LEU A 792 -27.66 -11.17 29.14
C LEU A 792 -26.65 -10.42 28.26
N PRO A 793 -26.29 -9.16 28.59
CA PRO A 793 -25.37 -8.39 27.78
C PRO A 793 -24.01 -9.09 27.64
N PRO A 794 -23.44 -9.17 26.41
CA PRO A 794 -22.18 -9.86 26.16
C PRO A 794 -20.97 -9.32 26.93
N PHE A 795 -21.07 -8.13 27.54
CA PHE A 795 -20.03 -7.55 28.39
C PHE A 795 -20.11 -7.99 29.86
N LEU A 796 -21.30 -8.33 30.38
CA LEU A 796 -21.47 -8.82 31.76
C LEU A 796 -21.07 -10.30 31.88
N SER A 797 -21.50 -11.13 30.91
CA SER A 797 -21.10 -12.56 30.84
C SER A 797 -19.58 -12.73 30.79
N ALA A 798 -19.00 -11.98 29.87
CA ALA A 798 -17.62 -11.62 29.76
C ALA A 798 -16.89 -11.23 31.06
N LEU A 799 -17.42 -10.27 31.81
CA LEU A 799 -16.82 -9.79 33.05
C LEU A 799 -16.73 -10.92 34.09
N ALA A 800 -17.78 -11.74 34.22
CA ALA A 800 -17.79 -12.89 35.13
C ALA A 800 -16.75 -13.96 34.73
N GLN A 801 -16.61 -14.24 33.43
CA GLN A 801 -15.59 -15.15 32.91
C GLN A 801 -14.17 -14.63 33.12
N GLY A 802 -13.97 -13.34 32.90
CA GLY A 802 -12.69 -12.67 33.09
C GLY A 802 -12.17 -12.77 34.52
N VAL A 803 -13.06 -12.59 35.50
CA VAL A 803 -12.69 -12.68 36.92
C VAL A 803 -12.17 -14.09 37.29
N LEU A 804 -12.75 -15.15 36.73
CA LEU A 804 -12.28 -16.53 36.95
C LEU A 804 -10.91 -16.75 36.28
N SER A 805 -10.76 -16.24 35.06
CA SER A 805 -9.48 -16.25 34.33
C SER A 805 -8.35 -15.56 35.08
N ASP A 806 -8.62 -14.37 35.62
CA ASP A 806 -7.64 -13.58 36.37
C ASP A 806 -7.28 -14.28 37.69
N LEU A 807 -8.26 -14.93 38.33
CA LEU A 807 -8.04 -15.73 39.52
C LEU A 807 -7.13 -16.93 39.23
N ASP A 808 -7.39 -17.68 38.16
CA ASP A 808 -6.58 -18.83 37.74
C ASP A 808 -5.14 -18.41 37.41
N GLN A 809 -4.97 -17.31 36.69
CA GLN A 809 -3.64 -16.76 36.38
C GLN A 809 -2.89 -16.36 37.65
N LYS A 810 -3.57 -15.72 38.60
CA LYS A 810 -2.96 -15.27 39.85
C LYS A 810 -2.62 -16.41 40.80
N CYS A 811 -3.43 -17.47 40.81
CA CYS A 811 -3.18 -18.68 41.60
C CYS A 811 -2.21 -19.65 40.90
N GLY A 812 -1.98 -19.50 39.60
CA GLY A 812 -1.14 -20.41 38.79
C GLY A 812 -1.76 -21.79 38.55
N VAL A 813 -2.99 -22.01 39.02
CA VAL A 813 -3.76 -23.26 38.92
C VAL A 813 -5.23 -22.94 38.71
N LYS A 814 -5.93 -23.82 37.99
CA LYS A 814 -7.38 -23.69 37.75
C LYS A 814 -8.17 -23.99 39.02
N MET A 815 -8.88 -22.99 39.55
CA MET A 815 -9.57 -23.08 40.85
C MET A 815 -11.01 -23.59 40.72
N PHE A 816 -11.68 -23.31 39.61
CA PHE A 816 -13.06 -23.70 39.36
C PHE A 816 -13.26 -24.22 37.92
N PRO A 817 -14.31 -25.01 37.65
CA PRO A 817 -14.77 -25.29 36.29
C PRO A 817 -15.10 -24.01 35.52
N ASP A 818 -15.05 -24.07 34.19
CA ASP A 818 -15.38 -22.92 33.34
C ASP A 818 -16.86 -22.54 33.48
N LEU A 819 -17.13 -21.26 33.75
CA LEU A 819 -18.48 -20.70 33.77
C LEU A 819 -18.86 -20.18 32.38
N GLN A 820 -19.95 -20.69 31.81
CA GLN A 820 -20.64 -20.06 30.68
C GLN A 820 -21.96 -19.48 31.20
N PRO A 821 -21.94 -18.23 31.72
CA PRO A 821 -23.12 -17.72 32.38
C PRO A 821 -24.18 -17.42 31.34
N ASP A 822 -25.32 -18.10 31.48
CA ASP A 822 -26.52 -17.87 30.69
C ASP A 822 -27.58 -17.09 31.49
N THR A 823 -27.34 -16.91 32.80
CA THR A 823 -28.22 -16.19 33.72
C THR A 823 -27.44 -15.25 34.64
N CYS A 824 -27.96 -14.04 34.82
CA CYS A 824 -27.53 -13.11 35.86
C CYS A 824 -28.74 -12.60 36.65
N ILE A 825 -28.76 -12.86 37.96
CA ILE A 825 -29.78 -12.31 38.87
C ILE A 825 -29.26 -10.98 39.43
N VAL A 826 -30.05 -9.92 39.24
CA VAL A 826 -29.71 -8.57 39.67
C VAL A 826 -30.57 -8.19 40.87
N ASN A 827 -29.96 -8.13 42.05
CA ASN A 827 -30.66 -7.76 43.29
C ASN A 827 -30.26 -6.36 43.74
N HIS A 828 -31.25 -5.48 43.95
CA HIS A 828 -31.09 -4.18 44.57
C HIS A 828 -31.77 -4.15 45.94
N TYR A 829 -30.97 -3.94 46.98
CA TYR A 829 -31.40 -3.90 48.36
C TYR A 829 -31.40 -2.47 48.88
N THR A 830 -32.47 -2.05 49.55
CA THR A 830 -32.51 -0.79 50.31
C THR A 830 -31.74 -0.93 51.62
N SER A 831 -31.63 0.14 52.42
CA SER A 831 -30.92 0.12 53.72
C SER A 831 -31.49 -0.88 54.74
N GLU A 832 -32.75 -1.29 54.61
CA GLU A 832 -33.41 -2.29 55.47
C GLU A 832 -33.54 -3.66 54.79
N GLY A 833 -33.00 -3.81 53.59
CA GLY A 833 -33.08 -5.04 52.81
C GLY A 833 -32.29 -6.19 53.44
N SER A 834 -32.83 -7.38 53.34
CA SER A 834 -32.17 -8.61 53.75
C SER A 834 -32.64 -9.80 52.92
N LEU A 835 -31.83 -10.85 52.90
CA LEU A 835 -32.15 -12.13 52.29
C LEU A 835 -31.62 -13.24 53.18
N GLY A 836 -32.51 -14.12 53.63
CA GLY A 836 -32.16 -15.27 54.46
C GLY A 836 -31.23 -16.24 53.74
N LEU A 837 -30.66 -17.19 54.51
CA LEU A 837 -29.86 -18.27 53.95
C LEU A 837 -30.70 -19.10 52.97
N HIS A 838 -30.23 -19.21 51.74
CA HIS A 838 -30.80 -20.05 50.69
C HIS A 838 -29.65 -20.70 49.90
N ALA A 839 -29.95 -21.77 49.17
CA ALA A 839 -28.98 -22.44 48.30
C ALA A 839 -29.49 -22.39 46.85
N ASP A 840 -28.58 -22.16 45.92
CA ASP A 840 -28.86 -22.20 44.49
C ASP A 840 -28.89 -23.67 44.03
N LEU A 841 -30.09 -24.28 44.04
CA LEU A 841 -30.34 -25.70 43.74
C LEU A 841 -31.11 -25.94 42.45
N ASP A 842 -31.58 -24.87 41.80
CA ASP A 842 -32.57 -24.94 40.72
C ASP A 842 -31.92 -24.88 39.32
N GLU A 843 -30.57 -24.90 39.25
CA GLU A 843 -29.84 -25.04 37.99
C GLU A 843 -29.74 -26.51 37.53
N SER A 844 -29.42 -26.71 36.26
CA SER A 844 -29.30 -28.05 35.66
C SER A 844 -28.41 -29.00 36.46
N GLU A 845 -28.85 -30.26 36.56
CA GLU A 845 -28.14 -31.31 37.31
C GLU A 845 -26.68 -31.45 36.83
N CYS A 846 -26.43 -31.29 35.53
CA CYS A 846 -25.08 -31.27 34.97
C CYS A 846 -24.22 -30.13 35.53
N SER A 847 -24.77 -28.92 35.67
CA SER A 847 -24.07 -27.74 36.22
C SER A 847 -23.73 -27.94 37.71
N LEU A 848 -24.69 -28.49 38.48
CA LEU A 848 -24.52 -28.77 39.91
C LEU A 848 -23.51 -29.90 40.16
N ILE A 849 -23.54 -30.99 39.38
CA ILE A 849 -22.59 -32.11 39.49
C ILE A 849 -21.18 -31.66 39.10
N ALA A 850 -21.06 -30.88 38.01
CA ALA A 850 -19.77 -30.35 37.58
C ALA A 850 -19.18 -29.34 38.56
N GLY A 851 -19.98 -28.78 39.48
CA GLY A 851 -19.55 -27.77 40.44
C GLY A 851 -19.24 -26.43 39.78
N VAL A 852 -19.94 -26.07 38.70
CA VAL A 852 -19.75 -24.79 37.97
C VAL A 852 -19.97 -23.62 38.94
N PRO A 853 -19.03 -22.67 39.07
CA PRO A 853 -19.08 -21.68 40.14
C PRO A 853 -20.21 -20.66 39.94
N VAL A 854 -20.71 -20.12 41.06
CA VAL A 854 -21.49 -18.90 41.11
C VAL A 854 -20.55 -17.72 41.37
N VAL A 855 -20.65 -16.66 40.57
CA VAL A 855 -19.85 -15.43 40.70
C VAL A 855 -20.76 -14.29 41.14
N SER A 856 -20.57 -13.78 42.35
CA SER A 856 -21.38 -12.71 42.97
C SER A 856 -20.57 -11.42 43.09
N MET A 857 -21.01 -10.36 42.40
CA MET A 857 -20.32 -9.06 42.35
C MET A 857 -21.08 -8.00 43.15
N SER A 858 -20.35 -7.29 44.01
CA SER A 858 -20.90 -6.35 45.00
C SER A 858 -20.73 -4.89 44.58
N PHE A 859 -21.80 -4.08 44.61
CA PHE A 859 -21.75 -2.64 44.33
C PHE A 859 -22.55 -1.84 45.38
N GLY A 860 -22.03 -0.69 45.80
CA GLY A 860 -22.74 0.21 46.73
C GLY A 860 -22.47 -0.05 48.21
N CYS A 861 -23.52 0.00 49.03
CA CYS A 861 -23.41 -0.21 50.47
C CYS A 861 -22.77 -1.57 50.80
N SER A 862 -21.89 -1.55 51.79
CA SER A 862 -21.30 -2.74 52.37
C SER A 862 -22.36 -3.59 53.07
N CYS A 863 -22.20 -4.91 53.08
CA CYS A 863 -23.12 -5.81 53.79
C CYS A 863 -22.41 -6.91 54.56
N ARG A 864 -23.08 -7.43 55.59
CA ARG A 864 -22.74 -8.70 56.21
C ARG A 864 -23.37 -9.82 55.37
N PHE A 865 -22.53 -10.49 54.60
CA PHE A 865 -22.90 -11.62 53.75
C PHE A 865 -22.70 -12.93 54.52
N LEU A 866 -23.72 -13.79 54.53
CA LEU A 866 -23.69 -15.10 55.17
C LEU A 866 -23.28 -16.15 54.13
N TYR A 867 -22.47 -17.11 54.55
CA TYR A 867 -22.10 -18.26 53.73
C TYR A 867 -21.89 -19.49 54.65
N GLY A 868 -22.75 -20.51 54.53
CA GLY A 868 -22.81 -21.60 55.50
C GLY A 868 -23.13 -21.07 56.91
N GLU A 869 -22.31 -21.44 57.88
CA GLU A 869 -22.40 -20.96 59.27
C GLU A 869 -21.60 -19.66 59.53
N ASP A 870 -20.82 -19.21 58.53
CA ASP A 870 -19.92 -18.07 58.62
C ASP A 870 -20.51 -16.79 58.03
N ALA A 871 -19.83 -15.66 58.28
CA ALA A 871 -20.16 -14.37 57.70
C ALA A 871 -18.92 -13.56 57.30
N VAL A 872 -19.04 -12.82 56.19
CA VAL A 872 -17.99 -11.91 55.70
C VAL A 872 -18.56 -10.52 55.38
N LEU A 873 -17.73 -9.49 55.53
CA LEU A 873 -18.06 -8.14 55.10
C LEU A 873 -17.72 -7.98 53.62
N LEU A 874 -18.72 -7.74 52.77
CA LEU A 874 -18.53 -7.42 51.36
C LEU A 874 -18.68 -5.92 51.13
N LYS A 875 -17.67 -5.30 50.50
CA LYS A 875 -17.65 -3.89 50.11
C LYS A 875 -17.93 -3.73 48.60
N SER A 876 -18.11 -2.50 48.15
CA SER A 876 -18.24 -2.19 46.72
C SER A 876 -16.97 -2.58 45.97
N GLY A 877 -17.11 -3.35 44.89
CA GLY A 877 -16.00 -3.88 44.07
C GLY A 877 -15.49 -5.25 44.51
N ASP A 878 -16.02 -5.82 45.59
CA ASP A 878 -15.67 -7.17 46.03
C ASP A 878 -16.44 -8.23 45.24
N ILE A 879 -15.76 -9.35 44.96
CA ILE A 879 -16.33 -10.49 44.25
C ILE A 879 -16.26 -11.74 45.13
N PHE A 880 -17.39 -12.37 45.36
CA PHE A 880 -17.52 -13.59 46.13
C PHE A 880 -17.86 -14.75 45.19
N ILE A 881 -17.07 -15.81 45.21
CA ILE A 881 -17.17 -16.94 44.28
C ILE A 881 -17.29 -18.22 45.10
N PHE A 882 -18.28 -19.06 44.76
CA PHE A 882 -18.40 -20.39 45.34
C PHE A 882 -18.73 -21.44 44.27
N GLY A 883 -18.05 -22.58 44.32
CA GLY A 883 -18.12 -23.64 43.30
C GLY A 883 -17.40 -24.91 43.74
N GLY A 884 -17.28 -25.89 42.85
CA GLY A 884 -16.71 -27.20 43.17
C GLY A 884 -17.40 -27.84 44.38
N PRO A 885 -16.67 -28.20 45.45
CA PRO A 885 -17.26 -28.82 46.64
C PRO A 885 -18.25 -27.91 47.37
N ALA A 886 -18.15 -26.59 47.21
CA ALA A 886 -19.04 -25.61 47.84
C ALA A 886 -20.17 -25.14 46.90
N ARG A 887 -20.45 -25.83 45.79
CA ARG A 887 -21.48 -25.37 44.83
C ARG A 887 -22.89 -25.30 45.44
N ARG A 888 -23.19 -26.13 46.44
CA ARG A 888 -24.48 -26.16 47.16
C ARG A 888 -24.47 -25.34 48.45
N LEU A 889 -23.53 -24.40 48.59
CA LEU A 889 -23.39 -23.57 49.78
C LEU A 889 -24.62 -22.68 49.98
N SER A 890 -25.16 -22.70 51.20
CA SER A 890 -26.19 -21.76 51.60
C SER A 890 -25.58 -20.37 51.78
N HIS A 891 -26.22 -19.32 51.28
CA HIS A 891 -25.73 -17.95 51.37
C HIS A 891 -26.87 -16.94 51.50
N GLY A 892 -26.56 -15.71 51.91
CA GLY A 892 -27.57 -14.68 52.13
C GLY A 892 -27.01 -13.32 52.53
N VAL A 893 -27.87 -12.32 52.66
CA VAL A 893 -27.52 -10.96 53.08
C VAL A 893 -28.22 -10.67 54.40
N ALA A 894 -27.49 -10.72 55.51
CA ALA A 894 -28.06 -10.54 56.85
C ALA A 894 -28.36 -9.07 57.17
N LYS A 895 -27.43 -8.17 56.82
CA LYS A 895 -27.52 -6.75 57.16
C LYS A 895 -26.76 -5.89 56.16
N ILE A 896 -27.35 -4.75 55.80
CA ILE A 896 -26.72 -3.71 55.00
C ILE A 896 -26.26 -2.57 55.92
N PHE A 897 -25.06 -2.05 55.69
CA PHE A 897 -24.51 -0.94 56.44
C PHE A 897 -24.75 0.36 55.66
N PRO A 898 -25.71 1.21 56.08
CA PRO A 898 -26.02 2.45 55.36
C PRO A 898 -24.82 3.40 55.35
N ASN A 899 -24.79 4.33 54.40
CA ASN A 899 -23.76 5.37 54.26
C ASN A 899 -22.34 4.85 53.98
N THR A 900 -22.20 3.62 53.49
CA THR A 900 -20.90 3.02 53.12
C THR A 900 -20.66 2.96 51.61
N THR A 901 -21.59 3.49 50.79
CA THR A 901 -21.42 3.61 49.34
C THR A 901 -20.26 4.55 49.00
N PRO A 902 -19.31 4.14 48.13
CA PRO A 902 -18.24 5.03 47.65
C PRO A 902 -18.80 6.32 47.05
N LYS A 903 -18.20 7.48 47.35
CA LYS A 903 -18.69 8.80 46.90
C LYS A 903 -19.00 8.85 45.41
N LYS A 904 -18.11 8.29 44.57
CA LYS A 904 -18.27 8.26 43.10
C LYS A 904 -19.47 7.45 42.61
N LEU A 905 -19.96 6.49 43.40
CA LEU A 905 -21.14 5.70 43.04
C LEU A 905 -22.46 6.32 43.52
N GLN A 906 -22.42 7.31 44.43
CA GLN A 906 -23.64 7.94 44.96
C GLN A 906 -24.44 8.70 43.89
N GLU A 907 -23.79 9.09 42.78
CA GLU A 907 -24.43 9.79 41.67
C GLU A 907 -25.18 8.86 40.71
N VAL A 908 -24.81 7.58 40.67
CA VAL A 908 -25.31 6.61 39.67
C VAL A 908 -26.05 5.43 40.30
N LEU A 909 -25.83 5.18 41.59
CA LEU A 909 -26.48 4.13 42.36
C LEU A 909 -27.50 4.75 43.31
N PRO A 910 -28.79 4.41 43.21
CA PRO A 910 -29.77 4.72 44.24
C PRO A 910 -29.33 4.22 45.62
N ALA A 911 -29.82 4.85 46.69
CA ALA A 911 -29.44 4.51 48.06
C ALA A 911 -29.69 3.02 48.36
N GLY A 912 -28.61 2.26 48.56
CA GLY A 912 -28.70 0.82 48.73
C GLY A 912 -27.46 0.06 48.28
N ARG A 913 -27.67 -1.23 48.01
CA ARG A 913 -26.65 -2.17 47.53
C ARG A 913 -27.19 -2.87 46.30
N LEU A 914 -26.37 -2.95 45.25
CA LEU A 914 -26.63 -3.73 44.05
C LEU A 914 -25.73 -4.98 44.05
N ASN A 915 -26.30 -6.14 43.73
CA ASN A 915 -25.58 -7.39 43.62
C ASN A 915 -25.92 -8.07 42.29
N LEU A 916 -24.89 -8.46 41.54
CA LEU A 916 -25.03 -9.24 40.30
C LEU A 916 -24.51 -10.65 40.53
N THR A 917 -25.38 -11.64 40.38
CA THR A 917 -25.03 -13.04 40.61
C THR A 917 -25.11 -13.83 39.30
N PHE A 918 -23.95 -14.25 38.79
CA PHE A 918 -23.81 -14.99 37.54
C PHE A 918 -23.79 -16.50 37.80
N ARG A 919 -24.55 -17.24 36.99
CA ARG A 919 -24.70 -18.69 37.11
C ARG A 919 -24.96 -19.32 35.73
N GLN A 920 -24.77 -20.63 35.66
CA GLN A 920 -25.11 -21.45 34.50
C GLN A 920 -26.30 -22.35 34.87
N SER A 921 -27.48 -21.92 34.42
CA SER A 921 -28.80 -22.43 34.82
C SER A 921 -29.35 -23.56 33.97
#